data_AF-A0A816ULV6-F1
#
_entry.id   AF-A0A816ULV6-F1
#
_cell.length_a   1.000
_cell.length_b   1.000
_cell.length_c   1.000
_cell.angle_alpha   90.00
_cell.angle_beta   90.00
_cell.angle_gamma   90.00
#
_symmetry.space_group_name_H-M   'P 1'
#
loop_
_entity.id
_entity.type
_entity.pdbx_description
1 polymer ?
#
loop_
_entity_poly.entity_id
_entity_poly.type
_entity_poly.pdbx_seq_one_letter_code
_entity_poly.pdbx_strand_id
1 'polypeptide(L)'
;MTSSSYMVDREVLGSARTIIDAHSNAPFSQQTQHNTYRGSYGTSSPIPFTTTNTNHHHHGYGNGSNESYESKKVIVDLQDQIRLLKKDLEKKDALILELTSMKDPNKTDHFEAAKYEALVGQERSAFEGARRELDQYRTKVEGLTQDLRETTIKSAAKDERINELKREIESLKKEHESLNQANNQLRLHMRELELNVSSYDSVASKSSLTISSLQKDAKERQEQIMDLQSRVRTHMEEREASERKTEGLHKKLQELFSQLSVTLGGESGQPTAASFDNLMARISDINNENTTLKGRLVKLEEITRSVENEAHANRSTIQQMANHLQIYEQNAVSHRLQMDSLKAERDTAFNDREAMKNELETMKSRLDSVQKAWQNTRGELDQRENQYSSNESHIKQLENDLLYAKTMFDTFKQQVGQLLSDGYVKVEPKDDEIKEKIQLLMQSSKDRGVIITNLQNQKEQISKQLQEQIEINKETENKRRHAESHLHELEHRLKNLDNDYTTTEVYRENLKQDKAKFLHFLERLAAIMKIENISNELGYELNPDVILSRAEQLMKLEKDSIVDQKTSIYSLQRKIKQLKEQMENKDLHLDLLRKKVIALEEGRAAKTDLEREIDDHVMLSRKMKVKVDHLTQQVTDLKQENIQLKAQITDIQILKNRLVDQDKEIRRLLEDVDKLQHIRDKQAVKLSSLQDKIHSVDDEANRSLLSSDNAVRALSNEVRFLKSSLEQITEREHRLLDFRSIISRMLGLDSKTLSVPDYEITARLERLLSVVQPTMAIPVVPISSSAAAAAAATTSNNFTHQQQPPFEHHYHHNHQNIHSAHVRHRSPSPVSRRSDASHRARSLSPLHVGIDPRTY
;
A
#
# COMPACT_ATOMS: atom_id res chain seq x y z
N MET A 1 60.66 9.32 48.52
CA MET A 1 60.87 8.33 47.45
C MET A 1 60.23 8.88 46.18
N THR A 2 61.04 8.98 45.12
CA THR A 2 60.72 9.21 43.68
C THR A 2 59.23 9.37 43.29
N SER A 3 58.78 10.55 42.85
CA SER A 3 58.90 11.15 41.47
C SER A 3 57.90 10.54 40.47
N SER A 4 56.97 11.28 39.82
CA SER A 4 57.11 12.47 38.93
C SER A 4 57.85 12.12 37.62
N SER A 5 57.44 12.48 36.39
CA SER A 5 56.21 13.08 35.80
C SER A 5 56.38 13.10 34.26
N TYR A 6 55.35 13.46 33.46
CA TYR A 6 55.45 13.81 32.01
C TYR A 6 55.92 12.65 31.07
N MET A 7 55.94 12.67 29.72
CA MET A 7 55.52 13.51 28.56
C MET A 7 55.57 12.57 27.30
N VAL A 8 55.09 12.83 26.06
CA VAL A 8 54.28 13.88 25.36
C VAL A 8 53.69 13.25 24.06
N ASP A 9 52.93 13.99 23.25
CA ASP A 9 52.49 13.59 21.88
C ASP A 9 53.65 13.19 20.94
N ARG A 10 53.40 12.27 19.97
CA ARG A 10 53.66 12.53 18.53
C ARG A 10 53.25 11.45 17.53
N GLU A 11 52.77 11.93 16.38
CA GLU A 11 53.09 11.54 14.98
C GLU A 11 53.38 10.05 14.65
N VAL A 12 52.59 9.33 13.83
CA VAL A 12 52.37 9.45 12.35
C VAL A 12 53.33 8.55 11.51
N LEU A 13 52.76 7.94 10.45
CA LEU A 13 53.38 7.09 9.39
C LEU A 13 53.79 5.66 9.76
N GLY A 14 53.63 4.72 8.80
CA GLY A 14 54.26 3.39 8.87
C GLY A 14 53.48 2.21 8.26
N SER A 15 53.12 2.25 6.97
CA SER A 15 52.63 1.05 6.27
C SER A 15 53.81 0.20 5.77
N ALA A 16 53.93 -1.06 6.20
CA ALA A 16 54.51 -2.16 5.41
C ALA A 16 54.36 -3.57 6.05
N ARG A 17 54.12 -4.53 5.16
CA ARG A 17 54.04 -6.01 5.32
C ARG A 17 55.25 -6.70 5.96
N THR A 18 54.98 -7.82 6.65
CA THR A 18 55.60 -9.18 6.48
C THR A 18 54.55 -10.19 7.03
N ILE A 19 53.94 -11.13 6.28
CA ILE A 19 54.43 -12.39 5.68
C ILE A 19 54.96 -13.41 6.69
N ILE A 20 54.41 -14.63 6.62
CA ILE A 20 54.89 -16.00 6.99
C ILE A 20 53.61 -16.86 7.00
N ASP A 21 53.32 -17.63 5.93
CA ASP A 21 53.69 -19.04 5.72
C ASP A 21 52.69 -20.00 6.43
N ALA A 22 52.40 -21.23 5.96
CA ALA A 22 52.89 -21.95 4.79
C ALA A 22 51.95 -23.12 4.40
N HIS A 23 52.05 -23.54 3.13
CA HIS A 23 51.88 -24.92 2.62
C HIS A 23 50.46 -25.53 2.62
N SER A 24 49.93 -26.21 1.60
CA SER A 24 50.27 -26.59 0.20
C SER A 24 49.94 -28.07 0.03
N ASN A 25 49.16 -28.42 -1.01
CA ASN A 25 49.42 -29.63 -1.80
C ASN A 25 48.77 -29.48 -3.19
N ALA A 26 49.63 -29.43 -4.20
CA ALA A 26 49.32 -29.83 -5.57
C ALA A 26 49.75 -31.33 -5.73
N PRO A 27 49.68 -32.04 -6.89
CA PRO A 27 50.19 -31.56 -8.19
C PRO A 27 49.44 -32.00 -9.48
N PHE A 28 49.67 -31.23 -10.57
CA PHE A 28 49.84 -31.66 -11.99
C PHE A 28 48.64 -32.29 -12.76
N SER A 29 48.46 -32.12 -14.09
CA SER A 29 49.22 -31.37 -15.12
C SER A 29 48.52 -31.33 -16.50
N GLN A 30 48.93 -30.38 -17.37
CA GLN A 30 48.87 -30.44 -18.87
C GLN A 30 47.47 -30.38 -19.55
N GLN A 31 47.28 -29.92 -20.81
CA GLN A 31 48.00 -29.00 -21.71
C GLN A 31 47.09 -28.62 -22.93
N THR A 32 47.17 -27.38 -23.44
CA THR A 32 46.85 -26.93 -24.83
C THR A 32 45.48 -27.12 -25.56
N GLN A 33 45.02 -25.99 -26.12
CA GLN A 33 44.52 -25.75 -27.50
C GLN A 33 43.03 -25.89 -27.94
N HIS A 34 42.66 -24.88 -28.76
CA HIS A 34 41.70 -24.80 -29.89
C HIS A 34 40.17 -25.07 -29.76
N ASN A 35 39.44 -23.94 -29.92
CA ASN A 35 38.51 -23.61 -31.03
C ASN A 35 37.26 -24.46 -31.41
N THR A 36 36.26 -23.70 -31.87
CA THR A 36 35.26 -23.94 -32.95
C THR A 36 33.91 -24.68 -32.74
N TYR A 37 32.84 -23.93 -33.08
CA TYR A 37 31.60 -24.27 -33.83
C TYR A 37 30.57 -25.32 -33.36
N ARG A 38 29.35 -24.82 -33.03
CA ARG A 38 28.00 -25.12 -33.59
C ARG A 38 26.98 -24.17 -32.90
N GLY A 39 25.84 -23.72 -33.44
CA GLY A 39 24.94 -24.24 -34.48
C GLY A 39 23.77 -25.02 -33.83
N SER A 40 22.47 -24.77 -34.05
CA SER A 40 21.74 -23.87 -34.98
C SER A 40 20.22 -23.84 -34.65
N TYR A 41 19.41 -23.21 -35.54
CA TYR A 41 17.91 -23.22 -35.66
C TYR A 41 17.12 -22.19 -34.82
N GLY A 42 16.17 -21.42 -35.40
CA GLY A 42 15.82 -21.26 -36.82
C GLY A 42 14.64 -20.29 -37.12
N THR A 43 14.43 -20.00 -38.43
CA THR A 43 13.16 -19.64 -39.14
C THR A 43 12.32 -18.39 -38.74
N SER A 44 11.64 -17.62 -39.62
CA SER A 44 11.80 -17.26 -41.06
C SER A 44 10.70 -16.28 -41.57
N SER A 45 11.08 -15.15 -42.21
CA SER A 45 10.43 -14.53 -43.42
C SER A 45 8.98 -13.93 -43.37
N PRO A 46 8.50 -13.16 -44.41
CA PRO A 46 9.18 -12.18 -45.29
C PRO A 46 8.37 -10.88 -45.70
N ILE A 47 9.09 -9.77 -46.02
CA ILE A 47 9.19 -9.00 -47.32
C ILE A 47 7.91 -8.90 -48.21
N PRO A 48 7.45 -7.73 -48.77
CA PRO A 48 8.26 -6.86 -49.66
C PRO A 48 7.98 -5.33 -49.74
N PHE A 49 8.95 -4.59 -50.30
CA PHE A 49 8.73 -3.54 -51.32
C PHE A 49 9.99 -3.32 -52.17
N THR A 50 9.83 -2.96 -53.45
CA THR A 50 10.91 -2.86 -54.45
C THR A 50 10.95 -1.48 -55.11
N THR A 51 12.16 -0.99 -55.42
CA THR A 51 12.38 -0.01 -56.49
C THR A 51 13.67 -0.34 -57.23
N THR A 52 13.58 -0.41 -58.56
CA THR A 52 14.66 -0.83 -59.47
C THR A 52 15.62 0.31 -59.80
N ASN A 53 16.88 -0.05 -60.04
CA ASN A 53 17.95 0.90 -60.39
C ASN A 53 18.37 0.72 -61.85
N THR A 54 18.58 1.82 -62.57
CA THR A 54 19.01 1.86 -63.97
C THR A 54 20.46 2.29 -64.08
N ASN A 55 21.34 1.44 -64.64
CA ASN A 55 22.17 1.75 -65.81
C ASN A 55 23.29 0.73 -66.03
N HIS A 56 23.63 0.52 -67.30
CA HIS A 56 24.73 -0.30 -67.79
C HIS A 56 25.34 0.39 -69.00
N HIS A 57 26.67 0.53 -69.02
CA HIS A 57 27.60 0.81 -70.14
C HIS A 57 29.00 0.59 -69.52
N HIS A 58 30.06 0.07 -70.18
CA HIS A 58 30.34 -0.13 -71.60
C HIS A 58 31.47 -1.20 -71.79
N HIS A 59 31.95 -1.38 -73.04
CA HIS A 59 32.92 -2.38 -73.58
C HIS A 59 32.26 -3.64 -74.19
N GLY A 60 32.64 -4.13 -75.38
CA GLY A 60 33.52 -3.56 -76.41
C GLY A 60 34.10 -4.61 -77.37
N TYR A 61 33.97 -4.38 -78.68
CA TYR A 61 34.67 -5.05 -79.82
C TYR A 61 34.38 -6.54 -80.13
N GLY A 62 34.32 -6.87 -81.44
CA GLY A 62 34.36 -8.24 -81.96
C GLY A 62 33.67 -8.42 -83.32
N ASN A 63 34.42 -8.45 -84.42
CA ASN A 63 33.93 -8.47 -85.81
C ASN A 63 33.98 -9.90 -86.41
N GLY A 64 33.13 -10.27 -87.38
CA GLY A 64 33.32 -11.54 -88.12
C GLY A 64 32.16 -12.16 -88.92
N SER A 65 31.96 -11.71 -90.17
CA SER A 65 31.54 -12.48 -91.38
C SER A 65 30.40 -13.52 -91.34
N ASN A 66 29.22 -13.14 -91.88
CA ASN A 66 28.48 -13.76 -93.01
C ASN A 66 27.02 -13.29 -93.01
N GLU A 67 26.28 -13.09 -94.09
CA GLU A 67 26.55 -12.74 -95.48
C GLU A 67 25.18 -12.50 -96.17
N SER A 68 24.95 -11.27 -96.65
CA SER A 68 24.24 -10.96 -97.91
C SER A 68 22.72 -11.19 -98.09
N TYR A 69 22.07 -12.15 -97.42
CA TYR A 69 20.64 -12.43 -97.70
C TYR A 69 19.64 -11.84 -96.69
N GLU A 70 19.96 -11.74 -95.40
CA GLU A 70 19.15 -10.94 -94.47
C GLU A 70 19.22 -9.45 -94.80
N SER A 71 20.38 -8.97 -95.28
CA SER A 71 20.63 -7.56 -95.57
C SER A 71 19.62 -6.92 -96.50
N LYS A 72 19.07 -7.64 -97.50
CA LYS A 72 18.06 -7.07 -98.41
C LYS A 72 16.68 -6.91 -97.77
N LYS A 73 16.30 -7.82 -96.86
CA LYS A 73 15.05 -7.69 -96.09
C LYS A 73 15.19 -6.58 -95.04
N VAL A 74 16.33 -6.56 -94.34
CA VAL A 74 16.71 -5.48 -93.41
C VAL A 74 16.75 -4.12 -94.12
N ILE A 75 17.19 -4.02 -95.38
CA ILE A 75 17.14 -2.76 -96.15
C ILE A 75 15.71 -2.28 -96.42
N VAL A 76 14.75 -3.18 -96.69
CA VAL A 76 13.33 -2.80 -96.88
C VAL A 76 12.71 -2.38 -95.54
N ASP A 77 12.94 -3.15 -94.48
CA ASP A 77 12.46 -2.83 -93.13
C ASP A 77 13.08 -1.50 -92.62
N LEU A 78 14.35 -1.22 -92.94
CA LEU A 78 15.01 0.06 -92.68
C LEU A 78 14.45 1.20 -93.55
N GLN A 79 14.07 0.94 -94.82
CA GLN A 79 13.46 1.97 -95.67
C GLN A 79 12.07 2.37 -95.17
N ASP A 80 11.27 1.43 -94.65
CA ASP A 80 9.99 1.74 -94.03
C ASP A 80 10.14 2.36 -92.63
N GLN A 81 11.16 1.96 -91.84
CA GLN A 81 11.54 2.70 -90.62
C GLN A 81 11.98 4.14 -90.95
N ILE A 82 12.75 4.37 -92.02
CA ILE A 82 13.15 5.71 -92.47
C ILE A 82 11.94 6.51 -92.95
N ARG A 83 10.93 5.91 -93.60
CA ARG A 83 9.66 6.60 -93.90
C ARG A 83 8.91 6.99 -92.63
N LEU A 84 8.83 6.09 -91.65
CA LEU A 84 8.14 6.35 -90.39
C LEU A 84 8.84 7.47 -89.61
N LEU A 85 10.17 7.39 -89.50
CA LEU A 85 11.01 8.41 -88.87
C LEU A 85 10.96 9.74 -89.62
N LYS A 86 10.91 9.77 -90.96
CA LYS A 86 10.67 11.00 -91.73
C LYS A 86 9.31 11.61 -91.43
N LYS A 87 8.24 10.80 -91.36
CA LYS A 87 6.90 11.28 -91.02
C LYS A 87 6.81 11.82 -89.59
N ASP A 88 7.55 11.23 -88.65
CA ASP A 88 7.67 11.77 -87.29
C ASP A 88 8.63 12.96 -87.20
N LEU A 89 9.61 13.08 -88.11
CA LEU A 89 10.41 14.30 -88.27
C LEU A 89 9.55 15.43 -88.83
N GLU A 90 8.75 15.20 -89.87
CA GLU A 90 7.79 16.16 -90.44
C GLU A 90 6.76 16.62 -89.40
N LYS A 91 6.27 15.74 -88.52
CA LYS A 91 5.43 16.14 -87.37
C LYS A 91 6.20 16.98 -86.35
N LYS A 92 7.46 16.64 -86.06
CA LYS A 92 8.30 17.43 -85.14
C LYS A 92 8.66 18.78 -85.74
N ASP A 93 8.95 18.85 -87.03
CA ASP A 93 9.21 20.08 -87.77
C ASP A 93 7.94 20.93 -87.89
N ALA A 94 6.76 20.32 -88.05
CA ALA A 94 5.47 21.02 -87.96
C ALA A 94 5.20 21.57 -86.55
N LEU A 95 5.48 20.78 -85.50
CA LEU A 95 5.37 21.22 -84.10
C LEU A 95 6.40 22.32 -83.76
N ILE A 96 7.61 22.24 -84.33
CA ILE A 96 8.62 23.29 -84.24
C ILE A 96 8.16 24.52 -85.01
N LEU A 97 7.55 24.40 -86.19
CA LEU A 97 6.95 25.52 -86.92
C LEU A 97 5.81 26.17 -86.14
N GLU A 98 4.97 25.39 -85.45
CA GLU A 98 3.90 25.89 -84.59
C GLU A 98 4.46 26.63 -83.35
N LEU A 99 5.45 26.04 -82.68
CA LEU A 99 6.15 26.65 -81.53
C LEU A 99 7.00 27.88 -81.91
N THR A 100 7.58 27.90 -83.10
CA THR A 100 8.42 29.02 -83.61
C THR A 100 7.57 30.08 -84.34
N SER A 101 6.32 29.76 -84.69
CA SER A 101 5.32 30.72 -85.18
C SER A 101 4.62 31.49 -84.05
N MET A 102 4.89 31.15 -82.77
CA MET A 102 4.48 31.99 -81.64
C MET A 102 5.35 33.26 -81.56
N LYS A 103 4.83 34.27 -82.26
CA LYS A 103 5.23 35.69 -82.29
C LYS A 103 5.58 36.24 -80.90
N ASP A 104 6.56 37.14 -80.85
CA ASP A 104 7.07 37.85 -79.66
C ASP A 104 6.04 38.16 -78.55
N PRO A 105 6.30 37.75 -77.30
CA PRO A 105 5.71 38.34 -76.10
C PRO A 105 6.70 39.33 -75.45
N ASN A 106 7.13 40.36 -76.18
CA ASN A 106 8.08 41.37 -75.66
C ASN A 106 7.52 42.81 -75.61
N LYS A 107 6.19 42.97 -75.66
CA LYS A 107 5.46 44.24 -75.42
C LYS A 107 4.08 44.07 -74.74
N THR A 108 4.04 43.22 -73.71
CA THR A 108 3.03 43.04 -72.60
C THR A 108 3.40 41.69 -71.99
N ASP A 109 3.80 41.51 -70.73
CA ASP A 109 3.84 42.42 -69.58
C ASP A 109 5.13 42.25 -68.74
N HIS A 110 5.88 43.33 -68.53
CA HIS A 110 6.95 43.34 -67.51
C HIS A 110 6.41 43.07 -66.09
N PHE A 111 5.12 43.33 -65.87
CA PHE A 111 4.42 43.03 -64.63
C PHE A 111 4.23 41.52 -64.42
N GLU A 112 3.91 40.74 -65.47
CA GLU A 112 3.74 39.30 -65.34
C GLU A 112 5.09 38.58 -65.19
N ALA A 113 6.12 38.95 -65.95
CA ALA A 113 7.45 38.36 -65.79
C ALA A 113 8.01 38.57 -64.36
N ALA A 114 7.93 39.80 -63.83
CA ALA A 114 8.34 40.10 -62.47
C ALA A 114 7.45 39.41 -61.41
N LYS A 115 6.16 39.22 -61.68
CA LYS A 115 5.23 38.48 -60.82
C LYS A 115 5.54 36.98 -60.81
N TYR A 116 5.90 36.37 -61.94
CA TYR A 116 6.35 34.99 -62.03
C TYR A 116 7.70 34.80 -61.32
N GLU A 117 8.65 35.72 -61.48
CA GLU A 117 9.95 35.65 -60.79
C GLU A 117 9.82 35.86 -59.28
N ALA A 118 8.93 36.77 -58.84
CA ALA A 118 8.56 36.94 -57.44
C ALA A 118 7.82 35.71 -56.87
N LEU A 119 6.93 35.07 -57.64
CA LEU A 119 6.23 33.85 -57.23
C LEU A 119 7.21 32.68 -57.08
N VAL A 120 8.12 32.49 -58.05
CA VAL A 120 9.19 31.47 -57.97
C VAL A 120 10.17 31.77 -56.83
N GLY A 121 10.45 33.05 -56.55
CA GLY A 121 11.22 33.47 -55.37
C GLY A 121 10.51 33.15 -54.05
N GLN A 122 9.20 33.39 -53.97
CA GLN A 122 8.36 33.06 -52.83
C GLN A 122 8.24 31.55 -52.62
N GLU A 123 8.04 30.78 -53.69
CA GLU A 123 8.02 29.30 -53.65
C GLU A 123 9.38 28.73 -53.27
N ARG A 124 10.50 29.29 -53.77
CA ARG A 124 11.85 28.91 -53.30
C ARG A 124 12.06 29.23 -51.83
N SER A 125 11.64 30.40 -51.36
CA SER A 125 11.76 30.78 -49.95
C SER A 125 10.91 29.89 -49.05
N ALA A 126 9.68 29.55 -49.47
CA ALA A 126 8.81 28.60 -48.79
C ALA A 126 9.39 27.17 -48.79
N PHE A 127 9.98 26.73 -49.91
CA PHE A 127 10.65 25.43 -50.02
C PHE A 127 11.91 25.35 -49.15
N GLU A 128 12.73 26.41 -49.12
CA GLU A 128 13.86 26.50 -48.19
C GLU A 128 13.42 26.56 -46.72
N GLY A 129 12.31 27.25 -46.42
CA GLY A 129 11.69 27.25 -45.10
C GLY A 129 11.28 25.84 -44.68
N ALA A 130 10.44 25.18 -45.50
CA ALA A 130 10.00 23.80 -45.29
C ALA A 130 11.16 22.80 -45.20
N ARG A 131 12.25 23.03 -45.94
CA ARG A 131 13.48 22.22 -45.88
C ARG A 131 14.24 22.43 -44.58
N ARG A 132 14.40 23.69 -44.12
CA ARG A 132 15.01 24.00 -42.81
C ARG A 132 14.17 23.44 -41.66
N GLU A 133 12.85 23.50 -41.76
CA GLU A 133 11.93 22.86 -40.81
C GLU A 133 12.09 21.33 -40.83
N LEU A 134 12.17 20.70 -42.01
CA LEU A 134 12.46 19.27 -42.15
C LEU A 134 13.80 18.88 -41.51
N ASP A 135 14.86 19.67 -41.72
CA ASP A 135 16.18 19.43 -41.11
C ASP A 135 16.15 19.64 -39.58
N GLN A 136 15.36 20.59 -39.07
CA GLN A 136 15.09 20.75 -37.63
C GLN A 136 14.28 19.58 -37.05
N TYR A 137 13.25 19.10 -37.74
CA TYR A 137 12.50 17.91 -37.31
C TYR A 137 13.37 16.66 -37.36
N ARG A 138 14.25 16.54 -38.36
CA ARG A 138 15.18 15.42 -38.51
C ARG A 138 16.21 15.39 -37.38
N THR A 139 16.86 16.50 -37.08
CA THR A 139 17.80 16.61 -35.94
C THR A 139 17.09 16.38 -34.60
N LYS A 140 15.84 16.83 -34.45
CA LYS A 140 15.02 16.54 -33.27
C LYS A 140 14.65 15.04 -33.16
N VAL A 141 14.34 14.38 -34.26
CA VAL A 141 14.11 12.92 -34.30
C VAL A 141 15.40 12.17 -33.99
N GLU A 142 16.54 12.57 -34.56
CA GLU A 142 17.84 11.97 -34.27
C GLU A 142 18.18 12.09 -32.77
N GLY A 143 18.03 13.28 -32.17
CA GLY A 143 18.17 13.48 -30.73
C GLY A 143 17.22 12.60 -29.90
N LEU A 144 15.92 12.57 -30.20
CA LEU A 144 14.96 11.72 -29.51
C LEU A 144 15.27 10.22 -29.66
N THR A 145 15.79 9.77 -30.81
CA THR A 145 16.23 8.37 -30.98
C THR A 145 17.52 8.06 -30.20
N GLN A 146 18.39 9.04 -29.96
CA GLN A 146 19.54 8.89 -29.08
C GLN A 146 19.11 8.82 -27.61
N ASP A 147 18.23 9.72 -27.15
CA ASP A 147 17.65 9.67 -25.81
C ASP A 147 16.93 8.35 -25.55
N LEU A 148 16.19 7.84 -26.55
CA LEU A 148 15.51 6.55 -26.47
C LEU A 148 16.49 5.36 -26.40
N ARG A 149 17.63 5.41 -27.12
CA ARG A 149 18.71 4.42 -26.98
C ARG A 149 19.35 4.50 -25.59
N GLU A 150 19.68 5.68 -25.10
CA GLU A 150 20.30 5.86 -23.79
C GLU A 150 19.39 5.40 -22.65
N THR A 151 18.09 5.73 -22.71
CA THR A 151 17.10 5.24 -21.73
C THR A 151 16.91 3.73 -21.82
N THR A 152 16.93 3.15 -23.03
CA THR A 152 16.91 1.67 -23.21
C THR A 152 18.14 1.00 -22.59
N ILE A 153 19.35 1.54 -22.80
CA ILE A 153 20.60 1.03 -22.19
C ILE A 153 20.55 1.17 -20.65
N LYS A 154 20.07 2.32 -20.14
CA LYS A 154 19.89 2.56 -18.70
C LYS A 154 18.82 1.64 -18.10
N SER A 155 17.80 1.21 -18.86
CA SER A 155 16.86 0.17 -18.43
C SER A 155 17.54 -1.19 -18.37
N ALA A 156 18.19 -1.63 -19.45
CA ALA A 156 18.85 -2.93 -19.53
C ALA A 156 19.89 -3.13 -18.39
N ALA A 157 20.66 -2.09 -18.05
CA ALA A 157 21.59 -2.14 -16.90
C ALA A 157 20.87 -2.27 -15.54
N LYS A 158 19.69 -1.65 -15.37
CA LYS A 158 18.85 -1.83 -14.18
C LYS A 158 18.26 -3.24 -14.14
N ASP A 159 17.80 -3.76 -15.28
CA ASP A 159 17.26 -5.12 -15.40
C ASP A 159 18.33 -6.17 -15.09
N GLU A 160 19.57 -5.97 -15.53
CA GLU A 160 20.72 -6.82 -15.18
C GLU A 160 21.01 -6.77 -13.66
N ARG A 161 21.05 -5.59 -13.05
CA ARG A 161 21.24 -5.45 -11.59
C ARG A 161 20.08 -6.06 -10.78
N ILE A 162 18.84 -5.95 -11.27
CA ILE A 162 17.67 -6.61 -10.68
C ILE A 162 17.82 -8.13 -10.76
N ASN A 163 18.32 -8.66 -11.88
CA ASN A 163 18.54 -10.10 -12.05
C ASN A 163 19.70 -10.62 -11.19
N GLU A 164 20.75 -9.81 -10.97
CA GLU A 164 21.82 -10.12 -10.00
C GLU A 164 21.28 -10.16 -8.56
N LEU A 165 20.55 -9.14 -8.12
CA LEU A 165 19.92 -9.11 -6.80
C LEU A 165 18.92 -10.27 -6.60
N LYS A 166 18.19 -10.69 -7.64
CA LYS A 166 17.34 -11.89 -7.60
C LYS A 166 18.15 -13.17 -7.36
N ARG A 167 19.32 -13.33 -7.99
CA ARG A 167 20.22 -14.48 -7.76
C ARG A 167 20.79 -14.48 -6.34
N GLU A 168 21.16 -13.30 -5.84
CA GLU A 168 21.66 -13.12 -4.46
C GLU A 168 20.57 -13.48 -3.42
N ILE A 169 19.35 -12.97 -3.59
CA ILE A 169 18.18 -13.33 -2.76
C ILE A 169 17.92 -14.85 -2.82
N GLU A 170 18.00 -15.47 -3.99
CA GLU A 170 17.77 -16.92 -4.14
C GLU A 170 18.89 -17.77 -3.50
N SER A 171 20.13 -17.27 -3.49
CA SER A 171 21.23 -17.89 -2.75
C SER A 171 21.01 -17.80 -1.23
N LEU A 172 20.66 -16.61 -0.73
CA LEU A 172 20.38 -16.38 0.69
C LEU A 172 19.16 -17.17 1.19
N LYS A 173 18.13 -17.37 0.35
CA LYS A 173 17.00 -18.26 0.66
C LYS A 173 17.46 -19.70 0.85
N LYS A 174 18.29 -20.24 -0.05
CA LYS A 174 18.81 -21.61 0.04
C LYS A 174 19.71 -21.81 1.27
N GLU A 175 20.52 -20.81 1.60
CA GLU A 175 21.31 -20.80 2.83
C GLU A 175 20.43 -20.78 4.08
N HIS A 176 19.40 -19.92 4.11
CA HIS A 176 18.42 -19.85 5.19
C HIS A 176 17.62 -21.16 5.33
N GLU A 177 17.20 -21.79 4.24
CA GLU A 177 16.53 -23.09 4.24
C GLU A 177 17.44 -24.19 4.80
N SER A 178 18.73 -24.21 4.41
CA SER A 178 19.74 -25.14 4.95
C SER A 178 19.95 -24.93 6.46
N LEU A 179 20.13 -23.69 6.91
CA LEU A 179 20.25 -23.33 8.32
C LEU A 179 18.99 -23.67 9.13
N ASN A 180 17.81 -23.55 8.52
CA ASN A 180 16.54 -23.92 9.16
C ASN A 180 16.38 -25.45 9.26
N GLN A 181 16.82 -26.20 8.25
CA GLN A 181 16.89 -27.67 8.32
C GLN A 181 17.84 -28.13 9.44
N ALA A 182 19.04 -27.54 9.54
CA ALA A 182 20.00 -27.83 10.61
C ALA A 182 19.43 -27.47 12.01
N ASN A 183 18.75 -26.32 12.15
CA ASN A 183 18.06 -25.97 13.39
C ASN A 183 16.95 -26.96 13.76
N ASN A 184 16.19 -27.46 12.79
CA ASN A 184 15.15 -28.45 13.04
C ASN A 184 15.74 -29.81 13.46
N GLN A 185 16.87 -30.23 12.87
CA GLN A 185 17.61 -31.42 13.32
C GLN A 185 18.12 -31.27 14.76
N LEU A 186 18.72 -30.11 15.10
CA LEU A 186 19.16 -29.83 16.47
C LEU A 186 18.01 -29.80 17.48
N ARG A 187 16.84 -29.26 17.11
CA ARG A 187 15.63 -29.28 17.94
C ARG A 187 15.07 -30.69 18.15
N LEU A 188 15.11 -31.55 17.13
CA LEU A 188 14.72 -32.95 17.28
C LEU A 188 15.66 -33.67 18.24
N HIS A 189 16.97 -33.48 18.08
CA HIS A 189 17.95 -34.12 18.95
C HIS A 189 17.89 -33.60 20.40
N MET A 190 17.62 -32.31 20.60
CA MET A 190 17.34 -31.74 21.93
C MET A 190 16.12 -32.42 22.59
N ARG A 191 15.03 -32.62 21.83
CA ARG A 191 13.84 -33.32 22.33
C ARG A 191 14.10 -34.80 22.65
N GLU A 192 14.93 -35.49 21.86
CA GLU A 192 15.37 -36.85 22.17
C GLU A 192 16.16 -36.90 23.49
N LEU A 193 17.07 -35.94 23.71
CA LEU A 193 17.82 -35.82 24.96
C LEU A 193 16.91 -35.49 26.15
N GLU A 194 15.94 -34.60 25.99
CA GLU A 194 14.92 -34.30 27.01
C GLU A 194 14.09 -35.55 27.40
N LEU A 195 13.65 -36.33 26.40
CA LEU A 195 12.93 -37.59 26.62
C LEU A 195 13.81 -38.64 27.33
N ASN A 196 15.09 -38.72 26.97
CA ASN A 196 16.04 -39.60 27.63
C ASN A 196 16.27 -39.20 29.09
N VAL A 197 16.42 -37.89 29.39
CA VAL A 197 16.52 -37.38 30.78
C VAL A 197 15.26 -37.73 31.57
N SER A 198 14.06 -37.48 31.03
CA SER A 198 12.80 -37.85 31.69
C SER A 198 12.66 -39.37 31.94
N SER A 199 13.17 -40.19 31.01
CA SER A 199 13.26 -41.64 31.19
C SER A 199 14.21 -42.02 32.33
N TYR A 200 15.40 -41.40 32.41
CA TYR A 200 16.34 -41.61 33.51
C TYR A 200 15.76 -41.16 34.86
N ASP A 201 15.06 -40.03 34.93
CA ASP A 201 14.38 -39.57 36.15
C ASP A 201 13.27 -40.55 36.59
N SER A 202 12.51 -41.11 35.65
CA SER A 202 11.51 -42.15 35.90
C SER A 202 12.15 -43.42 36.47
N VAL A 203 13.30 -43.84 35.93
CA VAL A 203 14.07 -44.99 36.42
C VAL A 203 14.68 -44.71 37.80
N ALA A 204 15.22 -43.50 38.03
CA ALA A 204 15.79 -43.06 39.31
C ALA A 204 14.72 -42.96 40.41
N SER A 205 13.52 -42.46 40.08
CA SER A 205 12.38 -42.45 41.00
C SER A 205 11.95 -43.85 41.39
N LYS A 206 11.83 -44.77 40.42
CA LYS A 206 11.52 -46.19 40.66
C LYS A 206 12.60 -46.88 41.50
N SER A 207 13.88 -46.66 41.22
CA SER A 207 14.96 -47.27 42.00
C SER A 207 15.00 -46.70 43.43
N SER A 208 14.77 -45.40 43.62
CA SER A 208 14.63 -44.78 44.94
C SER A 208 13.48 -45.39 45.75
N LEU A 209 12.31 -45.60 45.14
CA LEU A 209 11.17 -46.29 45.78
C LEU A 209 11.52 -47.73 46.18
N THR A 210 12.15 -48.50 45.30
CA THR A 210 12.60 -49.87 45.59
C THR A 210 13.65 -49.92 46.70
N ILE A 211 14.59 -48.98 46.72
CA ILE A 211 15.59 -48.87 47.80
C ILE A 211 14.88 -48.56 49.14
N SER A 212 13.91 -47.65 49.15
CA SER A 212 13.13 -47.31 50.35
C SER A 212 12.32 -48.50 50.87
N SER A 213 11.67 -49.28 49.99
CA SER A 213 10.96 -50.50 50.41
C SER A 213 11.91 -51.56 50.98
N LEU A 214 13.04 -51.82 50.32
CA LEU A 214 14.05 -52.77 50.82
C LEU A 214 14.66 -52.32 52.16
N GLN A 215 14.83 -51.02 52.39
CA GLN A 215 15.27 -50.47 53.68
C GLN A 215 14.20 -50.65 54.78
N LYS A 216 12.91 -50.58 54.45
CA LYS A 216 11.81 -50.85 55.39
C LYS A 216 11.77 -52.33 55.74
N ASP A 217 11.78 -53.20 54.74
CA ASP A 217 11.79 -54.66 54.94
C ASP A 217 13.02 -55.11 55.74
N ALA A 218 14.20 -54.54 55.49
CA ALA A 218 15.41 -54.82 56.26
C ALA A 218 15.27 -54.45 57.75
N LYS A 219 14.59 -53.34 58.07
CA LYS A 219 14.30 -52.97 59.46
C LYS A 219 13.30 -53.93 60.11
N GLU A 220 12.21 -54.27 59.43
CA GLU A 220 11.23 -55.24 59.93
C GLU A 220 11.85 -56.62 60.17
N ARG A 221 12.76 -57.06 59.29
CA ARG A 221 13.53 -58.29 59.51
C ARG A 221 14.48 -58.18 60.69
N GLN A 222 15.13 -57.04 60.90
CA GLN A 222 15.99 -56.82 62.06
C GLN A 222 15.19 -56.86 63.38
N GLU A 223 14.00 -56.26 63.40
CA GLU A 223 13.07 -56.31 64.54
C GLU A 223 12.58 -57.74 64.81
N GLN A 224 12.22 -58.50 63.77
CA GLN A 224 11.88 -59.93 63.89
C GLN A 224 13.04 -60.76 64.45
N ILE A 225 14.28 -60.48 64.03
CA ILE A 225 15.47 -61.16 64.58
C ILE A 225 15.63 -60.85 66.06
N MET A 226 15.41 -59.60 66.49
CA MET A 226 15.48 -59.21 67.91
C MET A 226 14.39 -59.88 68.76
N ASP A 227 13.15 -59.96 68.27
CA ASP A 227 12.06 -60.68 68.96
C ASP A 227 12.36 -62.18 69.09
N LEU A 228 12.80 -62.82 68.00
CA LEU A 228 13.19 -64.24 68.02
C LEU A 228 14.37 -64.49 68.98
N GLN A 229 15.37 -63.61 69.02
CA GLN A 229 16.47 -63.67 69.98
C GLN A 229 16.04 -63.43 71.44
N SER A 230 14.91 -62.76 71.67
CA SER A 230 14.28 -62.63 72.99
C SER A 230 13.56 -63.91 73.36
N ARG A 231 12.68 -64.41 72.48
CA ARG A 231 11.90 -65.64 72.67
C ARG A 231 12.76 -66.89 72.85
N VAL A 232 13.86 -67.02 72.11
CA VAL A 232 14.82 -68.12 72.30
C VAL A 232 15.45 -68.06 73.69
N ARG A 233 15.74 -66.87 74.23
CA ARG A 233 16.23 -66.72 75.61
C ARG A 233 15.20 -67.22 76.63
N THR A 234 13.94 -66.78 76.50
CA THR A 234 12.86 -67.23 77.38
C THR A 234 12.64 -68.75 77.32
N HIS A 235 12.62 -69.35 76.13
CA HIS A 235 12.46 -70.80 76.00
C HIS A 235 13.65 -71.61 76.52
N MET A 236 14.88 -71.06 76.52
CA MET A 236 16.02 -71.69 77.19
C MET A 236 15.84 -71.72 78.71
N GLU A 237 15.41 -70.60 79.31
CA GLU A 237 15.10 -70.51 80.75
C GLU A 237 13.96 -71.48 81.16
N GLU A 238 12.89 -71.55 80.36
CA GLU A 238 11.79 -72.51 80.54
C GLU A 238 12.24 -73.97 80.44
N ARG A 239 13.12 -74.28 79.46
CA ARG A 239 13.66 -75.62 79.26
C ARG A 239 14.48 -76.08 80.47
N GLU A 240 15.40 -75.25 80.98
CA GLU A 240 16.20 -75.57 82.18
C GLU A 240 15.31 -75.83 83.41
N ALA A 241 14.21 -75.08 83.55
CA ALA A 241 13.23 -75.32 84.60
C ALA A 241 12.43 -76.63 84.41
N SER A 242 12.24 -77.08 83.16
CA SER A 242 11.55 -78.34 82.85
C SER A 242 12.43 -79.59 83.06
N GLU A 243 13.72 -79.53 82.72
CA GLU A 243 14.67 -80.65 82.89
C GLU A 243 14.85 -81.00 84.38
N ARG A 244 14.89 -79.98 85.26
CA ARG A 244 14.89 -80.17 86.73
C ARG A 244 13.65 -80.91 87.27
N LYS A 245 12.53 -80.93 86.54
CA LYS A 245 11.30 -81.65 86.95
C LYS A 245 11.28 -83.10 86.46
N THR A 246 11.73 -83.38 85.24
CA THR A 246 11.69 -84.74 84.67
C THR A 246 12.63 -85.70 85.41
N GLU A 247 13.79 -85.19 85.85
CA GLU A 247 14.77 -85.92 86.66
C GLU A 247 14.19 -86.42 88.01
N GLY A 248 13.20 -85.72 88.56
CA GLY A 248 12.45 -86.12 89.75
C GLY A 248 11.38 -87.19 89.52
N LEU A 249 10.88 -87.35 88.29
CA LEU A 249 9.87 -88.36 87.94
C LEU A 249 10.50 -89.71 87.59
N HIS A 250 11.67 -89.72 86.95
CA HIS A 250 12.35 -90.96 86.54
C HIS A 250 12.60 -91.91 87.73
N LYS A 251 12.97 -91.35 88.89
CA LYS A 251 13.21 -92.08 90.14
C LYS A 251 11.98 -92.84 90.67
N LYS A 252 10.75 -92.44 90.30
CA LYS A 252 9.50 -93.09 90.76
C LYS A 252 9.07 -94.27 89.88
N LEU A 253 9.43 -94.26 88.60
CA LEU A 253 9.02 -95.31 87.65
C LEU A 253 9.75 -96.64 87.91
N GLN A 254 10.99 -96.56 88.40
CA GLN A 254 11.86 -97.72 88.63
C GLN A 254 11.34 -98.66 89.73
N GLU A 255 10.50 -98.17 90.64
CA GLU A 255 9.97 -98.93 91.78
C GLU A 255 8.80 -99.86 91.37
N LEU A 256 7.96 -99.44 90.42
CA LEU A 256 6.75 -100.15 90.01
C LEU A 256 7.00 -101.42 89.18
N PHE A 257 8.09 -101.49 88.41
CA PHE A 257 8.39 -102.67 87.59
C PHE A 257 8.71 -103.93 88.39
N SER A 258 8.99 -103.81 89.69
CA SER A 258 9.32 -104.94 90.57
C SER A 258 8.15 -105.88 90.88
N GLN A 259 6.90 -105.45 90.70
CA GLN A 259 5.72 -106.14 91.27
C GLN A 259 4.93 -107.03 90.29
N LEU A 260 5.16 -106.96 88.97
CA LEU A 260 4.23 -107.53 87.97
C LEU A 260 4.55 -108.96 87.49
N SER A 261 5.57 -109.63 88.04
CA SER A 261 6.19 -110.82 87.39
C SER A 261 5.64 -112.20 87.77
N VAL A 262 4.58 -112.31 88.60
CA VAL A 262 4.38 -113.53 89.45
C VAL A 262 3.19 -114.47 89.11
N THR A 263 2.18 -114.08 88.32
CA THR A 263 0.79 -114.47 88.69
C THR A 263 -0.02 -115.56 87.95
N LEU A 264 0.27 -116.05 86.73
CA LEU A 264 -0.68 -116.98 86.00
C LEU A 264 -0.07 -118.01 85.03
N GLY A 265 -0.77 -119.15 84.86
CA GLY A 265 -0.66 -120.11 83.73
C GLY A 265 -1.48 -121.43 83.90
N GLY A 266 -2.14 -121.91 82.82
CA GLY A 266 -2.71 -123.28 82.60
C GLY A 266 -4.09 -123.66 83.21
N GLU A 267 -4.81 -124.76 82.84
CA GLU A 267 -4.97 -125.56 81.58
C GLU A 267 -6.08 -126.69 81.70
N SER A 268 -6.63 -127.23 80.58
CA SER A 268 -7.38 -128.54 80.41
C SER A 268 -8.77 -128.75 81.10
N GLY A 269 -9.64 -129.77 80.88
CA GLY A 269 -9.69 -131.05 80.09
C GLY A 269 -11.10 -131.75 80.19
N GLN A 270 -11.37 -132.90 79.52
CA GLN A 270 -12.76 -133.40 79.21
C GLN A 270 -13.08 -134.92 79.60
N PRO A 271 -14.17 -135.65 79.18
CA PRO A 271 -15.22 -136.19 80.09
C PRO A 271 -15.55 -137.73 79.99
N THR A 272 -16.50 -138.27 80.78
CA THR A 272 -17.21 -139.57 80.52
C THR A 272 -18.64 -139.69 81.10
N ALA A 273 -19.35 -140.76 80.67
CA ALA A 273 -20.50 -141.45 81.28
C ALA A 273 -21.85 -140.72 81.47
N ALA A 274 -21.92 -139.39 81.51
CA ALA A 274 -23.19 -138.67 81.31
C ALA A 274 -23.69 -138.73 79.85
N SER A 275 -23.15 -139.63 79.00
CA SER A 275 -23.06 -139.45 77.55
C SER A 275 -24.38 -139.52 76.77
N PHE A 276 -25.43 -140.16 77.31
CA PHE A 276 -26.73 -140.27 76.60
C PHE A 276 -27.70 -139.15 76.98
N ASP A 277 -27.73 -138.74 78.25
CA ASP A 277 -28.36 -137.46 78.63
C ASP A 277 -27.60 -136.29 78.02
N ASN A 278 -26.26 -136.37 77.92
CA ASN A 278 -25.47 -135.44 77.12
C ASN A 278 -25.79 -135.55 75.62
N LEU A 279 -26.26 -136.70 75.09
CA LEU A 279 -26.64 -136.83 73.68
C LEU A 279 -28.01 -136.21 73.42
N MET A 280 -28.98 -136.40 74.33
CA MET A 280 -30.29 -135.75 74.26
C MET A 280 -30.21 -134.26 74.57
N ALA A 281 -29.37 -133.87 75.53
CA ALA A 281 -28.95 -132.49 75.72
C ALA A 281 -28.25 -131.98 74.45
N ARG A 282 -27.35 -132.74 73.82
CA ARG A 282 -26.70 -132.33 72.56
C ARG A 282 -27.67 -132.21 71.39
N ILE A 283 -28.72 -133.03 71.30
CA ILE A 283 -29.77 -132.92 70.28
C ILE A 283 -30.65 -131.69 70.57
N SER A 284 -30.95 -131.42 71.84
CA SER A 284 -31.64 -130.20 72.28
C SER A 284 -30.77 -128.96 72.01
N ASP A 285 -29.47 -129.01 72.30
CA ASP A 285 -28.47 -127.98 72.02
C ASP A 285 -28.33 -127.76 70.53
N ILE A 286 -28.31 -128.82 69.70
CA ILE A 286 -28.29 -128.71 68.23
C ILE A 286 -29.61 -128.14 67.71
N ASN A 287 -30.75 -128.42 68.35
CA ASN A 287 -32.03 -127.82 67.95
C ASN A 287 -32.14 -126.34 68.39
N ASN A 288 -31.61 -126.00 69.56
CA ASN A 288 -31.41 -124.63 70.03
C ASN A 288 -30.37 -123.89 69.16
N GLU A 289 -29.33 -124.56 68.72
CA GLU A 289 -28.34 -124.06 67.77
C GLU A 289 -29.00 -123.85 66.39
N ASN A 290 -29.82 -124.79 65.90
CA ASN A 290 -30.53 -124.67 64.63
C ASN A 290 -31.57 -123.53 64.65
N THR A 291 -32.29 -123.34 65.76
CA THR A 291 -33.20 -122.20 65.94
C THR A 291 -32.44 -120.87 66.09
N THR A 292 -31.29 -120.83 66.79
CA THR A 292 -30.44 -119.61 66.83
C THR A 292 -29.76 -119.34 65.48
N LEU A 293 -29.41 -120.37 64.70
CA LEU A 293 -28.87 -120.24 63.34
C LEU A 293 -29.93 -119.74 62.37
N LYS A 294 -31.18 -120.22 62.46
CA LYS A 294 -32.32 -119.64 61.73
C LYS A 294 -32.55 -118.17 62.13
N GLY A 295 -32.47 -117.85 63.42
CA GLY A 295 -32.51 -116.47 63.90
C GLY A 295 -31.35 -115.60 63.40
N ARG A 296 -30.15 -116.15 63.28
CA ARG A 296 -28.99 -115.49 62.65
C ARG A 296 -29.18 -115.32 61.14
N LEU A 297 -29.76 -116.30 60.47
CA LEU A 297 -30.03 -116.26 59.03
C LEU A 297 -31.07 -115.17 58.70
N VAL A 298 -32.17 -115.09 59.44
CA VAL A 298 -33.14 -113.98 59.32
C VAL A 298 -32.49 -112.62 59.57
N LYS A 299 -31.61 -112.49 60.57
CA LYS A 299 -30.84 -111.26 60.81
C LYS A 299 -29.88 -110.93 59.67
N LEU A 300 -29.24 -111.94 59.06
CA LEU A 300 -28.37 -111.74 57.90
C LEU A 300 -29.15 -111.36 56.65
N GLU A 301 -30.34 -111.93 56.43
CA GLU A 301 -31.27 -111.52 55.37
C GLU A 301 -31.77 -110.08 55.58
N GLU A 302 -32.08 -109.70 56.81
CA GLU A 302 -32.46 -108.33 57.18
C GLU A 302 -31.31 -107.33 56.96
N ILE A 303 -30.08 -107.67 57.37
CA ILE A 303 -28.88 -106.87 57.09
C ILE A 303 -28.62 -106.79 55.59
N THR A 304 -28.77 -107.89 54.84
CA THR A 304 -28.58 -107.89 53.38
C THR A 304 -29.60 -106.99 52.71
N ARG A 305 -30.89 -107.06 53.09
CA ARG A 305 -31.92 -106.13 52.61
C ARG A 305 -31.65 -104.68 53.00
N SER A 306 -31.12 -104.41 54.19
CA SER A 306 -30.69 -103.05 54.59
C SER A 306 -29.59 -102.55 53.66
N VAL A 307 -28.54 -103.35 53.44
CA VAL A 307 -27.41 -103.01 52.58
C VAL A 307 -27.84 -102.87 51.10
N GLU A 308 -28.79 -103.66 50.62
CA GLU A 308 -29.38 -103.53 49.27
C GLU A 308 -30.18 -102.22 49.13
N ASN A 309 -30.97 -101.86 50.14
CA ASN A 309 -31.71 -100.60 50.19
C ASN A 309 -30.76 -99.39 50.29
N GLU A 310 -29.72 -99.47 51.13
CA GLU A 310 -28.66 -98.47 51.24
C GLU A 310 -27.88 -98.33 49.93
N ALA A 311 -27.54 -99.44 49.26
CA ALA A 311 -26.90 -99.42 47.95
C ALA A 311 -27.80 -98.82 46.87
N HIS A 312 -29.13 -99.03 46.94
CA HIS A 312 -30.09 -98.38 46.07
C HIS A 312 -30.18 -96.88 46.33
N ALA A 313 -30.24 -96.46 47.60
CA ALA A 313 -30.22 -95.06 48.00
C ALA A 313 -28.92 -94.38 47.54
N ASN A 314 -27.76 -94.99 47.79
CA ASN A 314 -26.45 -94.51 47.35
C ASN A 314 -26.36 -94.38 45.83
N ARG A 315 -26.88 -95.33 45.05
CA ARG A 315 -26.97 -95.20 43.58
C ARG A 315 -27.84 -94.01 43.17
N SER A 316 -28.97 -93.78 43.84
CA SER A 316 -29.83 -92.62 43.58
C SER A 316 -29.11 -91.30 43.87
N THR A 317 -28.43 -91.20 45.01
CA THR A 317 -27.61 -90.03 45.38
C THR A 317 -26.47 -89.80 44.39
N ILE A 318 -25.75 -90.85 43.96
CA ILE A 318 -24.70 -90.75 42.94
C ILE A 318 -25.28 -90.25 41.61
N GLN A 319 -26.45 -90.74 41.18
CA GLN A 319 -27.10 -90.26 39.97
C GLN A 319 -27.52 -88.79 40.09
N GLN A 320 -28.05 -88.36 41.24
CA GLN A 320 -28.35 -86.95 41.49
C GLN A 320 -27.09 -86.09 41.45
N MET A 321 -26.00 -86.53 42.09
CA MET A 321 -24.71 -85.84 42.05
C MET A 321 -24.12 -85.78 40.64
N ALA A 322 -24.23 -86.85 39.84
CA ALA A 322 -23.80 -86.87 38.45
C ALA A 322 -24.61 -85.89 37.59
N ASN A 323 -25.94 -85.85 37.77
CA ASN A 323 -26.81 -84.88 37.09
C ASN A 323 -26.46 -83.43 37.51
N HIS A 324 -26.19 -83.18 38.79
CA HIS A 324 -25.74 -81.88 39.28
C HIS A 324 -24.38 -81.50 38.68
N LEU A 325 -23.41 -82.41 38.64
CA LEU A 325 -22.10 -82.19 38.01
C LEU A 325 -22.25 -81.83 36.52
N GLN A 326 -23.09 -82.55 35.77
CA GLN A 326 -23.37 -82.26 34.36
C GLN A 326 -23.98 -80.86 34.18
N ILE A 327 -24.90 -80.44 35.05
CA ILE A 327 -25.47 -79.08 35.06
C ILE A 327 -24.38 -78.03 35.38
N TYR A 328 -23.51 -78.30 36.36
CA TYR A 328 -22.39 -77.41 36.68
C TYR A 328 -21.39 -77.29 35.52
N GLU A 329 -21.06 -78.38 34.83
CA GLU A 329 -20.21 -78.36 33.64
C GLU A 329 -20.85 -77.57 32.48
N GLN A 330 -22.14 -77.78 32.22
CA GLN A 330 -22.88 -77.04 31.20
C GLN A 330 -22.93 -75.53 31.52
N ASN A 331 -23.15 -75.16 32.79
CA ASN A 331 -23.11 -73.78 33.25
C ASN A 331 -21.70 -73.19 33.15
N ALA A 332 -20.65 -73.94 33.50
CA ALA A 332 -19.25 -73.49 33.37
C ALA A 332 -18.87 -73.24 31.90
N VAL A 333 -19.32 -74.09 30.97
CA VAL A 333 -19.15 -73.87 29.52
C VAL A 333 -19.94 -72.64 29.05
N SER A 334 -21.17 -72.46 29.52
CA SER A 334 -21.99 -71.28 29.21
C SER A 334 -21.32 -69.98 29.68
N HIS A 335 -20.84 -69.94 30.92
CA HIS A 335 -20.11 -68.78 31.46
C HIS A 335 -18.79 -68.53 30.73
N ARG A 336 -18.08 -69.57 30.27
CA ARG A 336 -16.88 -69.40 29.44
C ARG A 336 -17.23 -68.73 28.10
N LEU A 337 -18.29 -69.17 27.43
CA LEU A 337 -18.76 -68.57 26.18
C LEU A 337 -19.21 -67.11 26.37
N GLN A 338 -19.93 -66.81 27.45
CA GLN A 338 -20.28 -65.43 27.84
C GLN A 338 -19.04 -64.57 28.06
N MET A 339 -18.05 -65.10 28.79
CA MET A 339 -16.78 -64.41 29.06
C MET A 339 -15.99 -64.13 27.78
N ASP A 340 -15.96 -65.07 26.83
CA ASP A 340 -15.27 -64.88 25.55
C ASP A 340 -16.03 -63.92 24.62
N SER A 341 -17.37 -63.91 24.66
CA SER A 341 -18.21 -62.89 24.01
C SER A 341 -17.93 -61.48 24.56
N LEU A 342 -17.87 -61.34 25.89
CA LEU A 342 -17.57 -60.05 26.54
C LEU A 342 -16.14 -59.56 26.27
N LYS A 343 -15.17 -60.47 26.11
CA LYS A 343 -13.81 -60.10 25.64
C LYS A 343 -13.85 -59.57 24.20
N ALA A 344 -14.58 -60.24 23.31
CA ALA A 344 -14.71 -59.78 21.93
C ALA A 344 -15.40 -58.40 21.84
N GLU A 345 -16.48 -58.19 22.60
CA GLU A 345 -17.17 -56.91 22.70
C GLU A 345 -16.29 -55.80 23.28
N ARG A 346 -15.50 -56.10 24.32
CA ARG A 346 -14.47 -55.20 24.87
C ARG A 346 -13.43 -54.84 23.81
N ASP A 347 -12.96 -55.80 23.03
CA ASP A 347 -11.89 -55.59 22.05
C ASP A 347 -12.39 -54.80 20.83
N THR A 348 -13.62 -55.02 20.37
CA THR A 348 -14.26 -54.15 19.39
C THR A 348 -14.46 -52.74 19.93
N ALA A 349 -15.01 -52.58 21.14
CA ALA A 349 -15.19 -51.26 21.75
C ALA A 349 -13.85 -50.53 22.00
N PHE A 350 -12.77 -51.26 22.29
CA PHE A 350 -11.42 -50.70 22.41
C PHE A 350 -10.89 -50.19 21.07
N ASN A 351 -11.08 -50.95 19.99
CA ASN A 351 -10.69 -50.57 18.64
C ASN A 351 -11.47 -49.34 18.16
N ASP A 352 -12.79 -49.31 18.37
CA ASP A 352 -13.65 -48.17 18.04
C ASP A 352 -13.25 -46.93 18.83
N ARG A 353 -12.96 -47.07 20.13
CA ARG A 353 -12.45 -45.97 20.97
C ARG A 353 -11.13 -45.42 20.44
N GLU A 354 -10.22 -46.26 19.97
CA GLU A 354 -8.93 -45.82 19.42
C GLU A 354 -9.07 -45.21 18.01
N ALA A 355 -9.99 -45.72 17.18
CA ALA A 355 -10.36 -45.10 15.91
C ALA A 355 -10.93 -43.69 16.11
N MET A 356 -11.92 -43.52 17.00
CA MET A 356 -12.51 -42.22 17.34
C MET A 356 -11.48 -41.26 17.94
N LYS A 357 -10.51 -41.76 18.72
CA LYS A 357 -9.39 -40.97 19.25
C LYS A 357 -8.46 -40.49 18.13
N ASN A 358 -8.16 -41.33 17.14
CA ASN A 358 -7.36 -40.95 15.98
C ASN A 358 -8.09 -39.91 15.12
N GLU A 359 -9.38 -40.09 14.85
CA GLU A 359 -10.21 -39.09 14.16
C GLU A 359 -10.20 -37.75 14.89
N LEU A 360 -10.42 -37.77 16.21
CA LEU A 360 -10.39 -36.57 17.06
C LEU A 360 -9.03 -35.85 16.96
N GLU A 361 -7.91 -36.57 16.90
CA GLU A 361 -6.58 -35.97 16.73
C GLU A 361 -6.38 -35.39 15.32
N THR A 362 -6.88 -36.04 14.27
CA THR A 362 -6.88 -35.44 12.92
C THR A 362 -7.74 -34.18 12.85
N MET A 363 -8.88 -34.16 13.55
CA MET A 363 -9.76 -32.99 13.61
C MET A 363 -9.15 -31.82 14.40
N LYS A 364 -8.40 -32.09 15.49
CA LYS A 364 -7.56 -31.06 16.14
C LYS A 364 -6.50 -30.51 15.19
N SER A 365 -5.74 -31.37 14.51
CA SER A 365 -4.70 -30.94 13.57
C SER A 365 -5.27 -30.06 12.43
N ARG A 366 -6.48 -30.39 11.95
CA ARG A 366 -7.24 -29.56 11.01
C ARG A 366 -7.72 -28.24 11.63
N LEU A 367 -8.17 -28.24 12.89
CA LEU A 367 -8.56 -27.02 13.59
C LEU A 367 -7.35 -26.08 13.77
N ASP A 368 -6.20 -26.60 14.18
CA ASP A 368 -4.95 -25.86 14.32
C ASP A 368 -4.46 -25.28 12.99
N SER A 369 -4.61 -26.00 11.88
CA SER A 369 -4.22 -25.49 10.56
C SER A 369 -5.17 -24.39 10.06
N VAL A 370 -6.48 -24.54 10.28
CA VAL A 370 -7.49 -23.51 10.00
C VAL A 370 -7.28 -22.28 10.89
N GLN A 371 -6.95 -22.46 12.17
CA GLN A 371 -6.67 -21.36 13.09
C GLN A 371 -5.42 -20.57 12.68
N LYS A 372 -4.35 -21.26 12.25
CA LYS A 372 -3.14 -20.61 11.68
C LYS A 372 -3.46 -19.89 10.37
N ALA A 373 -4.24 -20.49 9.47
CA ALA A 373 -4.67 -19.84 8.24
C ALA A 373 -5.50 -18.58 8.53
N TRP A 374 -6.43 -18.65 9.48
CA TRP A 374 -7.22 -17.50 9.93
C TRP A 374 -6.34 -16.39 10.51
N GLN A 375 -5.40 -16.73 11.41
CA GLN A 375 -4.42 -15.78 11.96
C GLN A 375 -3.60 -15.09 10.87
N ASN A 376 -3.15 -15.83 9.85
CA ASN A 376 -2.45 -15.26 8.70
C ASN A 376 -3.34 -14.29 7.92
N THR A 377 -4.57 -14.68 7.57
CA THR A 377 -5.51 -13.79 6.86
C THR A 377 -5.91 -12.56 7.68
N ARG A 378 -5.95 -12.67 9.01
CA ARG A 378 -6.16 -11.53 9.91
C ARG A 378 -4.97 -10.57 9.86
N GLY A 379 -3.74 -11.08 9.93
CA GLY A 379 -2.53 -10.27 9.79
C GLY A 379 -2.41 -9.59 8.42
N GLU A 380 -2.80 -10.26 7.35
CA GLU A 380 -2.90 -9.67 6.00
C GLU A 380 -3.95 -8.55 5.95
N LEU A 381 -5.12 -8.75 6.57
CA LEU A 381 -6.17 -7.74 6.66
C LEU A 381 -5.69 -6.51 7.45
N ASP A 382 -5.07 -6.71 8.61
CA ASP A 382 -4.50 -5.63 9.43
C ASP A 382 -3.40 -4.88 8.65
N GLN A 383 -2.57 -5.57 7.85
CA GLN A 383 -1.59 -4.94 6.97
C GLN A 383 -2.26 -4.10 5.86
N ARG A 384 -3.34 -4.59 5.27
CA ARG A 384 -4.12 -3.85 4.26
C ARG A 384 -4.82 -2.62 4.85
N GLU A 385 -5.34 -2.70 6.06
CA GLU A 385 -5.96 -1.58 6.79
C GLU A 385 -4.93 -0.48 7.10
N ASN A 386 -3.72 -0.86 7.51
CA ASN A 386 -2.60 0.07 7.69
C ASN A 386 -2.18 0.74 6.36
N GLN A 387 -2.11 -0.02 5.26
CA GLN A 387 -1.84 0.54 3.92
C GLN A 387 -2.95 1.50 3.47
N TYR A 388 -4.22 1.16 3.70
CA TYR A 388 -5.36 2.01 3.39
C TYR A 388 -5.29 3.33 4.17
N SER A 389 -5.06 3.26 5.48
CA SER A 389 -4.92 4.44 6.35
C SER A 389 -3.75 5.34 5.92
N SER A 390 -2.62 4.75 5.54
CA SER A 390 -1.47 5.48 4.99
C SER A 390 -1.79 6.17 3.66
N ASN A 391 -2.50 5.47 2.76
CA ASN A 391 -2.92 6.03 1.47
C ASN A 391 -3.95 7.15 1.65
N GLU A 392 -4.90 7.01 2.57
CA GLU A 392 -5.88 8.05 2.89
C GLU A 392 -5.20 9.32 3.43
N SER A 393 -4.19 9.16 4.31
CA SER A 393 -3.38 10.28 4.78
C SER A 393 -2.60 10.94 3.63
N HIS A 394 -2.08 10.17 2.68
CA HIS A 394 -1.35 10.71 1.53
C HIS A 394 -2.29 11.44 0.54
N ILE A 395 -3.49 10.91 0.30
CA ILE A 395 -4.53 11.58 -0.50
C ILE A 395 -4.89 12.93 0.13
N LYS A 396 -5.15 12.98 1.44
CA LYS A 396 -5.42 14.23 2.17
C LYS A 396 -4.27 15.23 2.07
N GLN A 397 -3.02 14.76 2.06
CA GLN A 397 -1.86 15.62 1.82
C GLN A 397 -1.88 16.20 0.40
N LEU A 398 -2.07 15.36 -0.62
CA LEU A 398 -2.14 15.80 -2.02
C LEU A 398 -3.32 16.76 -2.29
N GLU A 399 -4.47 16.57 -1.63
CA GLU A 399 -5.61 17.49 -1.67
C GLU A 399 -5.25 18.87 -1.08
N ASN A 400 -4.54 18.90 0.05
CA ASN A 400 -4.07 20.14 0.66
C ASN A 400 -3.01 20.84 -0.20
N ASP A 401 -2.06 20.10 -0.77
CA ASP A 401 -1.02 20.63 -1.66
C ASP A 401 -1.64 21.20 -2.96
N LEU A 402 -2.64 20.52 -3.52
CA LEU A 402 -3.41 20.99 -4.68
C LEU A 402 -4.21 22.26 -4.35
N LEU A 403 -4.86 22.30 -3.18
CA LEU A 403 -5.58 23.48 -2.71
C LEU A 403 -4.64 24.68 -2.53
N TYR A 404 -3.47 24.46 -1.91
CA TYR A 404 -2.44 25.47 -1.75
C TYR A 404 -1.93 25.99 -3.10
N ALA A 405 -1.56 25.10 -4.02
CA ALA A 405 -1.11 25.46 -5.36
C ALA A 405 -2.18 26.25 -6.13
N LYS A 406 -3.46 25.86 -6.02
CA LYS A 406 -4.59 26.58 -6.61
C LYS A 406 -4.75 27.98 -6.00
N THR A 407 -4.69 28.12 -4.68
CA THR A 407 -4.76 29.42 -3.99
C THR A 407 -3.60 30.33 -4.38
N MET A 408 -2.39 29.80 -4.51
CA MET A 408 -1.23 30.55 -4.99
C MET A 408 -1.41 31.00 -6.44
N PHE A 409 -1.95 30.15 -7.32
CA PHE A 409 -2.24 30.52 -8.72
C PHE A 409 -3.36 31.56 -8.84
N ASP A 410 -4.42 31.45 -8.04
CA ASP A 410 -5.49 32.45 -7.97
C ASP A 410 -4.97 33.80 -7.44
N THR A 411 -4.08 33.79 -6.45
CA THR A 411 -3.39 34.99 -5.94
C THR A 411 -2.45 35.61 -6.99
N PHE A 412 -1.74 34.78 -7.75
CA PHE A 412 -0.91 35.24 -8.87
C PHE A 412 -1.74 35.92 -9.96
N LYS A 413 -2.88 35.33 -10.37
CA LYS A 413 -3.82 35.98 -11.31
C LYS A 413 -4.37 37.30 -10.76
N GLN A 414 -4.63 37.40 -9.45
CA GLN A 414 -5.00 38.66 -8.81
C GLN A 414 -3.92 39.74 -8.95
N GLN A 415 -2.66 39.39 -8.69
CA GLN A 415 -1.54 40.31 -8.86
C GLN A 415 -1.35 40.73 -10.33
N VAL A 416 -1.44 39.79 -11.27
CA VAL A 416 -1.32 40.08 -12.71
C VAL A 416 -2.48 40.94 -13.22
N GLY A 417 -3.72 40.61 -12.87
CA GLY A 417 -4.91 41.42 -13.22
C GLY A 417 -4.83 42.83 -12.63
N GLN A 418 -4.34 42.98 -11.40
CA GLN A 418 -4.12 44.29 -10.78
C GLN A 418 -3.01 45.10 -11.50
N LEU A 419 -1.91 44.47 -11.89
CA LEU A 419 -0.81 45.12 -12.64
C LEU A 419 -1.20 45.51 -14.07
N LEU A 420 -2.10 44.77 -14.70
CA LEU A 420 -2.63 45.06 -16.03
C LEU A 420 -3.83 46.02 -16.02
N SER A 421 -4.43 46.26 -14.85
CA SER A 421 -5.47 47.26 -14.66
C SER A 421 -4.87 48.67 -14.69
N ASP A 422 -5.52 49.58 -15.39
CA ASP A 422 -5.20 51.00 -15.39
C ASP A 422 -6.36 51.83 -14.83
N GLY A 423 -6.20 53.16 -14.75
CA GLY A 423 -7.21 54.06 -14.19
C GLY A 423 -8.54 54.12 -14.95
N TYR A 424 -8.63 53.52 -16.13
CA TYR A 424 -9.80 53.53 -17.00
C TYR A 424 -10.35 52.11 -17.29
N VAL A 425 -9.48 51.10 -17.29
CA VAL A 425 -9.84 49.70 -17.56
C VAL A 425 -9.31 48.79 -16.46
N LYS A 426 -10.23 48.27 -15.64
CA LYS A 426 -9.97 47.17 -14.71
C LYS A 426 -9.97 45.84 -15.48
N VAL A 427 -8.99 44.99 -15.19
CA VAL A 427 -8.87 43.62 -15.71
C VAL A 427 -9.22 42.66 -14.56
N GLU A 428 -10.24 41.81 -14.69
CA GLU A 428 -10.50 40.82 -13.64
C GLU A 428 -9.42 39.72 -13.67
N PRO A 429 -9.18 39.02 -12.55
CA PRO A 429 -8.14 37.99 -12.43
C PRO A 429 -8.55 36.66 -13.09
N LYS A 430 -9.02 36.73 -14.33
CA LYS A 430 -9.34 35.59 -15.20
C LYS A 430 -8.28 35.48 -16.30
N ASP A 431 -7.94 34.25 -16.63
CA ASP A 431 -6.90 33.92 -17.62
C ASP A 431 -7.14 34.61 -18.97
N ASP A 432 -8.40 34.66 -19.42
CA ASP A 432 -8.76 35.17 -20.75
C ASP A 432 -8.73 36.70 -20.81
N GLU A 433 -9.24 37.39 -19.78
CA GLU A 433 -9.17 38.87 -19.68
C GLU A 433 -7.72 39.37 -19.55
N ILE A 434 -6.89 38.64 -18.79
CA ILE A 434 -5.44 38.90 -18.68
C ILE A 434 -4.77 38.75 -20.06
N LYS A 435 -5.06 37.67 -20.80
CA LYS A 435 -4.50 37.44 -22.14
C LYS A 435 -4.97 38.50 -23.15
N GLU A 436 -6.25 38.87 -23.13
CA GLU A 436 -6.80 39.89 -24.02
C GLU A 436 -6.15 41.25 -23.78
N LYS A 437 -6.02 41.71 -22.53
CA LYS A 437 -5.32 42.96 -22.21
C LYS A 437 -3.85 42.93 -22.65
N ILE A 438 -3.15 41.81 -22.45
CA ILE A 438 -1.75 41.66 -22.92
C ILE A 438 -1.69 41.76 -24.45
N GLN A 439 -2.59 41.11 -25.19
CA GLN A 439 -2.63 41.19 -26.66
C GLN A 439 -2.91 42.63 -27.14
N LEU A 440 -3.84 43.34 -26.50
CA LEU A 440 -4.14 44.74 -26.80
C LEU A 440 -2.93 45.66 -26.52
N LEU A 441 -2.22 45.45 -25.41
CA LEU A 441 -0.99 46.19 -25.08
C LEU A 441 0.13 45.89 -26.09
N MET A 442 0.30 44.64 -26.50
CA MET A 442 1.26 44.25 -27.54
C MET A 442 0.94 44.90 -28.89
N GLN A 443 -0.34 44.93 -29.29
CA GLN A 443 -0.75 45.57 -30.55
C GLN A 443 -0.53 47.09 -30.48
N SER A 444 -0.98 47.74 -29.42
CA SER A 444 -0.70 49.17 -29.15
C SER A 444 0.80 49.51 -29.15
N SER A 445 1.65 48.58 -28.72
CA SER A 445 3.11 48.74 -28.78
C SER A 445 3.65 48.66 -30.20
N LYS A 446 3.15 47.71 -31.02
CA LYS A 446 3.49 47.62 -32.46
C LYS A 446 3.06 48.87 -33.21
N ASP A 447 1.83 49.33 -32.99
CA ASP A 447 1.27 50.51 -33.65
C ASP A 447 2.09 51.77 -33.30
N ARG A 448 2.47 51.94 -32.02
CA ARG A 448 3.41 52.98 -31.59
C ARG A 448 4.79 52.84 -32.22
N GLY A 449 5.29 51.61 -32.40
CA GLY A 449 6.51 51.33 -33.14
C GLY A 449 6.48 51.87 -34.58
N VAL A 450 5.38 51.63 -35.31
CA VAL A 450 5.17 52.15 -36.67
C VAL A 450 5.14 53.68 -36.69
N ILE A 451 4.49 54.31 -35.72
CA ILE A 451 4.48 55.78 -35.56
C ILE A 451 5.89 56.31 -35.31
N ILE A 452 6.67 55.66 -34.44
CA ILE A 452 8.07 56.03 -34.15
C ILE A 452 8.93 55.92 -35.40
N THR A 453 8.83 54.84 -36.18
CA THR A 453 9.59 54.72 -37.45
C THR A 453 9.21 55.78 -38.46
N ASN A 454 7.93 56.17 -38.54
CA ASN A 454 7.48 57.25 -39.42
C ASN A 454 8.04 58.61 -38.98
N LEU A 455 8.05 58.91 -37.68
CA LEU A 455 8.64 60.13 -37.13
C LEU A 455 10.16 60.16 -37.28
N GLN A 456 10.84 59.02 -37.18
CA GLN A 456 12.27 58.90 -37.45
C GLN A 456 12.59 59.20 -38.92
N ASN A 457 11.83 58.63 -39.86
CA ASN A 457 11.97 58.90 -41.29
C ASN A 457 11.72 60.39 -41.62
N GLN A 458 10.68 61.01 -41.04
CA GLN A 458 10.43 62.45 -41.18
C GLN A 458 11.57 63.30 -40.61
N LYS A 459 12.09 62.95 -39.42
CA LYS A 459 13.26 63.62 -38.83
C LYS A 459 14.48 63.51 -39.73
N GLU A 460 14.75 62.34 -40.31
CA GLU A 460 15.88 62.14 -41.22
C GLU A 460 15.71 62.97 -42.50
N GLN A 461 14.50 63.01 -43.08
CA GLN A 461 14.19 63.84 -44.25
C GLN A 461 14.40 65.33 -43.97
N ILE A 462 13.88 65.86 -42.85
CA ILE A 462 14.10 67.25 -42.44
C ILE A 462 15.59 67.53 -42.18
N SER A 463 16.32 66.55 -41.61
CA SER A 463 17.76 66.68 -41.36
C SER A 463 18.56 66.75 -42.67
N LYS A 464 18.18 65.98 -43.69
CA LYS A 464 18.77 66.05 -45.04
C LYS A 464 18.48 67.40 -45.70
N GLN A 465 17.23 67.87 -45.67
CA GLN A 465 16.85 69.19 -46.18
C GLN A 465 17.62 70.33 -45.49
N LEU A 466 17.81 70.25 -44.17
CA LEU A 466 18.61 71.21 -43.42
C LEU A 466 20.09 71.17 -43.81
N GLN A 467 20.65 69.98 -44.02
CA GLN A 467 22.03 69.80 -44.46
C GLN A 467 22.25 70.37 -45.88
N GLU A 468 21.35 70.08 -46.82
CA GLU A 468 21.32 70.66 -48.17
C GLU A 468 21.26 72.20 -48.10
N GLN A 469 20.39 72.76 -47.25
CA GLN A 469 20.30 74.20 -47.07
C GLN A 469 21.58 74.81 -46.45
N ILE A 470 22.24 74.11 -45.53
CA ILE A 470 23.54 74.52 -44.97
C ILE A 470 24.62 74.53 -46.05
N GLU A 471 24.63 73.55 -46.96
CA GLU A 471 25.57 73.46 -48.07
C GLU A 471 25.36 74.57 -49.10
N ILE A 472 24.11 74.83 -49.51
CA ILE A 472 23.73 75.97 -50.35
C ILE A 472 24.15 77.29 -49.68
N ASN A 473 23.84 77.47 -48.40
CA ASN A 473 24.23 78.69 -47.66
C ASN A 473 25.76 78.87 -47.63
N LYS A 474 26.53 77.80 -47.37
CA LYS A 474 28.01 77.84 -47.44
C LYS A 474 28.52 78.20 -48.82
N GLU A 475 27.91 77.69 -49.89
CA GLU A 475 28.29 78.05 -51.26
C GLU A 475 28.00 79.53 -51.56
N THR A 476 26.83 80.05 -51.16
CA THR A 476 26.51 81.48 -51.30
C THR A 476 27.42 82.37 -50.48
N GLU A 477 27.79 81.97 -49.26
CA GLU A 477 28.74 82.67 -48.39
C GLU A 477 30.15 82.70 -49.00
N ASN A 478 30.60 81.61 -49.62
CA ASN A 478 31.87 81.58 -50.34
C ASN A 478 31.87 82.51 -51.57
N LYS A 479 30.78 82.53 -52.34
CA LYS A 479 30.59 83.47 -53.46
C LYS A 479 30.59 84.93 -52.97
N ARG A 480 29.90 85.20 -51.86
CA ARG A 480 29.85 86.51 -51.19
C ARG A 480 31.26 86.97 -50.77
N ARG A 481 32.02 86.12 -50.06
CA ARG A 481 33.41 86.40 -49.66
C ARG A 481 34.34 86.65 -50.84
N HIS A 482 34.18 85.92 -51.94
CA HIS A 482 34.99 86.13 -53.14
C HIS A 482 34.69 87.50 -53.77
N ALA A 483 33.41 87.89 -53.83
CA ALA A 483 33.00 89.22 -54.26
C ALA A 483 33.50 90.33 -53.31
N GLU A 484 33.47 90.12 -51.98
CA GLU A 484 34.03 91.04 -50.99
C GLU A 484 35.54 91.23 -51.16
N SER A 485 36.30 90.15 -51.36
CA SER A 485 37.74 90.23 -51.60
C SER A 485 38.07 91.01 -52.87
N HIS A 486 37.32 90.78 -53.96
CA HIS A 486 37.49 91.52 -55.21
C HIS A 486 37.08 93.00 -55.07
N LEU A 487 36.03 93.28 -54.29
CA LEU A 487 35.63 94.66 -53.95
C LEU A 487 36.75 95.36 -53.17
N HIS A 488 37.35 94.70 -52.18
CA HIS A 488 38.44 95.26 -51.40
C HIS A 488 39.73 95.49 -52.22
N GLU A 489 40.02 94.61 -53.17
CA GLU A 489 41.10 94.80 -54.15
C GLU A 489 40.85 96.05 -55.03
N LEU A 490 39.61 96.25 -55.49
CA LEU A 490 39.21 97.45 -56.22
C LEU A 490 39.29 98.72 -55.35
N GLU A 491 38.84 98.68 -54.10
CA GLU A 491 38.99 99.79 -53.14
C GLU A 491 40.45 100.17 -52.92
N HIS A 492 41.32 99.18 -52.69
CA HIS A 492 42.75 99.42 -52.50
C HIS A 492 43.38 100.02 -53.77
N ARG A 493 43.00 99.53 -54.95
CA ARG A 493 43.47 100.06 -56.24
C ARG A 493 42.98 101.49 -56.47
N LEU A 494 41.72 101.79 -56.14
CA LEU A 494 41.14 103.13 -56.24
C LEU A 494 41.86 104.09 -55.28
N LYS A 495 42.08 103.68 -54.03
CA LYS A 495 42.83 104.46 -53.03
C LYS A 495 44.28 104.74 -53.46
N ASN A 496 44.95 103.78 -54.09
CA ASN A 496 46.29 104.01 -54.66
C ASN A 496 46.25 105.07 -55.77
N LEU A 497 45.28 104.98 -56.70
CA LEU A 497 45.11 105.97 -57.77
C LEU A 497 44.76 107.36 -57.22
N ASP A 498 44.01 107.45 -56.13
CA ASP A 498 43.66 108.70 -55.45
C ASP A 498 44.88 109.31 -54.72
N ASN A 499 45.73 108.48 -54.11
CA ASN A 499 47.05 108.90 -53.59
C ASN A 499 47.99 109.38 -54.72
N ASP A 500 48.04 108.67 -55.84
CA ASP A 500 48.85 109.05 -57.01
C ASP A 500 48.34 110.37 -57.63
N TYR A 501 47.01 110.57 -57.67
CA TYR A 501 46.40 111.82 -58.12
C TYR A 501 46.73 112.99 -57.19
N THR A 502 46.49 112.84 -55.88
CA THR A 502 46.74 113.89 -54.89
C THR A 502 48.22 114.25 -54.77
N THR A 503 49.13 113.27 -54.84
CA THR A 503 50.58 113.55 -54.91
C THR A 503 50.94 114.29 -56.19
N THR A 504 50.40 113.89 -57.35
CA THR A 504 50.59 114.60 -58.62
C THR A 504 50.05 116.04 -58.57
N GLU A 505 48.93 116.27 -57.88
CA GLU A 505 48.37 117.61 -57.65
C GLU A 505 49.27 118.45 -56.74
N VAL A 506 49.77 117.89 -55.64
CA VAL A 506 50.76 118.54 -54.75
C VAL A 506 52.04 118.90 -55.50
N TYR A 507 52.59 118.01 -56.35
CA TYR A 507 53.73 118.34 -57.21
C TYR A 507 53.43 119.51 -58.16
N ARG A 508 52.24 119.53 -58.75
CA ARG A 508 51.80 120.59 -59.66
C ARG A 508 51.66 121.94 -58.94
N GLU A 509 51.17 121.94 -57.70
CA GLU A 509 51.03 123.14 -56.88
C GLU A 509 52.39 123.62 -56.35
N ASN A 510 53.26 122.72 -55.89
CA ASN A 510 54.64 123.05 -55.53
C ASN A 510 55.39 123.72 -56.71
N LEU A 511 55.28 123.16 -57.93
CA LEU A 511 55.87 123.75 -59.13
C LEU A 511 55.31 125.16 -59.46
N LYS A 512 54.00 125.40 -59.25
CA LYS A 512 53.44 126.76 -59.39
C LYS A 512 53.99 127.70 -58.32
N GLN A 513 54.04 127.26 -57.07
CA GLN A 513 54.56 128.06 -55.96
C GLN A 513 56.03 128.40 -56.16
N ASP A 514 56.85 127.46 -56.61
CA ASP A 514 58.27 127.67 -56.86
C ASP A 514 58.49 128.57 -58.07
N LYS A 515 57.67 128.46 -59.13
CA LYS A 515 57.65 129.44 -60.23
C LYS A 515 57.31 130.85 -59.72
N ALA A 516 56.32 130.99 -58.84
CA ALA A 516 55.93 132.29 -58.26
C ALA A 516 57.02 132.86 -57.32
N LYS A 517 57.61 132.02 -56.46
CA LYS A 517 58.74 132.39 -55.58
C LYS A 517 59.96 132.81 -56.40
N PHE A 518 60.27 132.10 -57.49
CA PHE A 518 61.42 132.41 -58.35
C PHE A 518 61.24 133.75 -59.07
N LEU A 519 60.05 134.02 -59.62
CA LEU A 519 59.70 135.32 -60.19
C LEU A 519 59.82 136.44 -59.16
N HIS A 520 59.21 136.27 -57.98
CA HIS A 520 59.25 137.29 -56.93
C HIS A 520 60.66 137.46 -56.31
N PHE A 521 61.47 136.41 -56.29
CA PHE A 521 62.89 136.48 -55.94
C PHE A 521 63.68 137.32 -56.94
N LEU A 522 63.47 137.14 -58.26
CA LEU A 522 64.13 137.96 -59.28
C LEU A 522 63.72 139.44 -59.17
N GLU A 523 62.43 139.74 -58.98
CA GLU A 523 61.94 141.11 -58.72
C GLU A 523 62.62 141.73 -57.49
N ARG A 524 62.62 141.01 -56.37
CA ARG A 524 63.18 141.48 -55.10
C ARG A 524 64.71 141.58 -55.14
N LEU A 525 65.39 140.69 -55.84
CA LEU A 525 66.85 140.71 -55.95
C LEU A 525 67.31 141.86 -56.87
N ALA A 526 66.60 142.13 -57.97
CA ALA A 526 66.79 143.36 -58.76
C ALA A 526 66.65 144.63 -57.91
N ALA A 527 65.58 144.71 -57.10
CA ALA A 527 65.32 145.85 -56.22
C ALA A 527 66.40 146.01 -55.13
N ILE A 528 66.79 144.95 -54.43
CA ILE A 528 67.82 144.98 -53.37
C ILE A 528 69.20 145.33 -53.95
N MET A 529 69.49 144.92 -55.18
CA MET A 529 70.73 145.27 -55.88
C MET A 529 70.77 146.72 -56.38
N LYS A 530 69.67 147.48 -56.24
CA LYS A 530 69.48 148.87 -56.68
C LYS A 530 69.65 149.06 -58.19
N ILE A 531 69.05 148.15 -58.97
CA ILE A 531 68.98 148.25 -60.43
C ILE A 531 67.66 148.98 -60.77
N GLU A 532 67.72 150.29 -60.99
CA GLU A 532 66.52 151.11 -61.28
C GLU A 532 66.43 151.50 -62.78
N ASN A 533 65.23 151.35 -63.36
CA ASN A 533 64.78 151.83 -64.68
C ASN A 533 65.32 151.18 -65.97
N ILE A 534 65.16 149.85 -66.13
CA ILE A 534 65.03 149.19 -67.47
C ILE A 534 63.76 148.26 -67.51
N SER A 535 62.84 148.39 -66.55
CA SER A 535 61.92 147.29 -66.19
C SER A 535 60.65 147.09 -67.03
N ASN A 536 60.35 147.92 -68.05
CA ASN A 536 59.02 147.92 -68.70
C ASN A 536 58.98 147.65 -70.22
N GLU A 537 60.11 147.53 -70.93
CA GLU A 537 60.12 147.35 -72.41
C GLU A 537 61.06 146.25 -72.93
N LEU A 538 61.76 145.53 -72.06
CA LEU A 538 62.54 144.33 -72.42
C LEU A 538 62.04 143.13 -71.60
N GLY A 539 61.73 142.03 -72.28
CA GLY A 539 61.03 140.89 -71.69
C GLY A 539 61.82 140.18 -70.58
N TYR A 540 61.08 139.49 -69.70
CA TYR A 540 61.54 138.87 -68.44
C TYR A 540 62.71 137.87 -68.53
N GLU A 541 63.20 137.51 -69.72
CA GLU A 541 64.26 136.52 -69.92
C GLU A 541 65.68 137.08 -69.70
N LEU A 542 65.91 138.41 -69.76
CA LEU A 542 67.26 139.01 -69.57
C LEU A 542 67.59 139.47 -68.14
N ASN A 543 66.67 139.34 -67.17
CA ASN A 543 66.93 139.75 -65.78
C ASN A 543 67.99 138.94 -65.01
N PRO A 544 68.18 137.61 -65.20
CA PRO A 544 69.09 136.82 -64.36
C PRO A 544 70.57 137.23 -64.43
N ASP A 545 71.12 137.49 -65.62
CA ASP A 545 72.56 137.73 -65.80
C ASP A 545 73.04 139.03 -65.15
N VAL A 546 72.21 140.08 -65.20
CA VAL A 546 72.49 141.39 -64.58
C VAL A 546 72.58 141.28 -63.05
N ILE A 547 71.77 140.40 -62.48
CA ILE A 547 71.70 140.10 -61.05
C ILE A 547 72.91 139.25 -60.60
N LEU A 548 73.30 138.27 -61.41
CA LEU A 548 74.30 137.25 -61.03
C LEU A 548 75.67 137.86 -60.71
N SER A 549 76.13 138.82 -61.53
CA SER A 549 77.37 139.59 -61.34
C SER A 549 77.48 140.29 -59.97
N ARG A 550 76.34 140.64 -59.36
CA ARG A 550 76.28 141.38 -58.10
C ARG A 550 76.18 140.48 -56.87
N ALA A 551 75.74 139.22 -57.02
CA ALA A 551 75.61 138.26 -55.93
C ALA A 551 76.95 137.67 -55.47
N GLU A 552 77.91 137.50 -56.38
CA GLU A 552 79.24 136.91 -56.09
C GLU A 552 80.04 137.68 -55.02
N GLN A 553 79.70 138.95 -54.77
CA GLN A 553 80.34 139.79 -53.77
C GLN A 553 79.92 139.48 -52.31
N LEU A 554 78.76 138.85 -52.08
CA LEU A 554 78.15 138.72 -50.75
C LEU A 554 78.32 137.34 -50.08
N MET A 555 78.53 136.28 -50.86
CA MET A 555 78.50 134.88 -50.41
C MET A 555 79.64 134.47 -49.43
N LYS A 556 80.54 135.38 -49.07
CA LYS A 556 81.82 135.06 -48.41
C LYS A 556 81.78 134.95 -46.87
N LEU A 557 80.61 135.10 -46.22
CA LEU A 557 80.52 135.37 -44.78
C LEU A 557 79.72 134.39 -43.90
N GLU A 558 78.89 133.48 -44.44
CA GLU A 558 77.92 132.69 -43.62
C GLU A 558 78.28 131.21 -43.38
N LYS A 559 79.55 130.82 -43.49
CA LYS A 559 79.94 129.40 -43.54
C LYS A 559 79.92 128.62 -42.21
N ASP A 560 80.01 129.29 -41.05
CA ASP A 560 80.64 128.67 -39.86
C ASP A 560 79.73 128.38 -38.65
N SER A 561 78.39 128.30 -38.78
CA SER A 561 77.46 128.29 -37.62
C SER A 561 76.81 126.95 -37.18
N ILE A 562 77.04 125.80 -37.84
CA ILE A 562 76.14 124.62 -37.67
C ILE A 562 76.88 123.30 -37.33
N VAL A 563 77.23 123.05 -36.06
CA VAL A 563 77.91 121.79 -35.64
C VAL A 563 77.42 121.11 -34.33
N ASP A 564 76.84 121.81 -33.33
CA ASP A 564 76.92 121.36 -31.91
C ASP A 564 75.82 120.48 -31.26
N GLN A 565 74.88 119.84 -31.97
CA GLN A 565 73.67 119.21 -31.34
C GLN A 565 73.61 117.66 -31.22
N LYS A 566 74.73 116.91 -31.07
CA LYS A 566 74.71 115.43 -31.29
C LYS A 566 74.64 114.47 -30.07
N THR A 567 74.78 114.90 -28.82
CA THR A 567 75.14 113.98 -27.69
C THR A 567 74.03 113.46 -26.75
N SER A 568 72.79 113.97 -26.79
CA SER A 568 71.79 113.68 -25.73
C SER A 568 71.09 112.29 -25.79
N ILE A 569 71.19 111.56 -26.91
CA ILE A 569 70.26 110.46 -27.22
C ILE A 569 70.55 109.13 -26.49
N TYR A 570 71.79 108.86 -26.07
CA TYR A 570 72.22 107.50 -25.68
C TYR A 570 71.89 107.05 -24.24
N SER A 571 71.56 107.95 -23.31
CA SER A 571 71.42 107.60 -21.88
C SER A 571 70.10 106.91 -21.52
N LEU A 572 69.01 107.23 -22.23
CA LEU A 572 67.65 106.79 -21.89
C LEU A 572 67.40 105.30 -22.15
N GLN A 573 68.07 104.72 -23.15
CA GLN A 573 67.79 103.34 -23.59
C GLN A 573 68.19 102.26 -22.56
N ARG A 574 69.14 102.55 -21.65
CA ARG A 574 69.68 101.56 -20.70
C ARG A 574 68.73 101.23 -19.53
N LYS A 575 67.84 102.17 -19.15
CA LYS A 575 66.97 102.02 -17.96
C LYS A 575 65.81 101.04 -18.18
N ILE A 576 65.31 100.93 -19.41
CA ILE A 576 64.10 100.16 -19.75
C ILE A 576 64.32 98.65 -19.63
N LYS A 577 65.52 98.14 -19.93
CA LYS A 577 65.80 96.70 -19.94
C LYS A 577 65.69 96.06 -18.55
N GLN A 578 66.15 96.77 -17.51
CA GLN A 578 66.30 96.23 -16.15
C GLN A 578 64.96 96.02 -15.40
N LEU A 579 63.90 96.71 -15.82
CA LEU A 579 62.58 96.59 -15.18
C LEU A 579 61.76 95.38 -15.67
N LYS A 580 62.10 94.79 -16.83
CA LYS A 580 61.37 93.62 -17.37
C LYS A 580 61.69 92.33 -16.62
N GLU A 581 62.97 92.06 -16.37
CA GLU A 581 63.45 90.82 -15.71
C GLU A 581 62.93 90.65 -14.26
N GLN A 582 62.54 91.74 -13.59
CA GLN A 582 61.93 91.66 -12.24
C GLN A 582 60.44 91.27 -12.25
N MET A 583 59.75 91.40 -13.38
CA MET A 583 58.34 91.04 -13.51
C MET A 583 58.19 89.51 -13.59
N GLU A 584 58.89 88.90 -14.55
CA GLU A 584 58.80 87.46 -14.87
C GLU A 584 59.10 86.55 -13.67
N ASN A 585 60.03 86.96 -12.80
CA ASN A 585 60.38 86.21 -11.58
C ASN A 585 59.23 86.14 -10.55
N LYS A 586 58.29 87.10 -10.54
CA LYS A 586 57.14 87.08 -9.61
C LYS A 586 56.01 86.19 -10.10
N ASP A 587 55.79 86.13 -11.41
CA ASP A 587 54.74 85.29 -12.01
C ASP A 587 55.01 83.80 -11.75
N LEU A 588 56.27 83.36 -11.89
CA LEU A 588 56.68 81.98 -11.61
C LEU A 588 56.38 81.55 -10.15
N HIS A 589 56.48 82.47 -9.19
CA HIS A 589 56.22 82.18 -7.78
C HIS A 589 54.72 82.01 -7.48
N LEU A 590 53.86 82.81 -8.15
CA LEU A 590 52.40 82.70 -8.01
C LEU A 590 51.88 81.36 -8.53
N ASP A 591 52.40 80.87 -9.66
CA ASP A 591 51.97 79.59 -10.23
C ASP A 591 52.38 78.39 -9.39
N LEU A 592 53.52 78.46 -8.69
CA LEU A 592 53.93 77.42 -7.74
C LEU A 592 52.97 77.33 -6.53
N LEU A 593 52.54 78.49 -6.02
CA LEU A 593 51.58 78.57 -4.91
C LEU A 593 50.20 78.05 -5.31
N ARG A 594 49.69 78.43 -6.50
CA ARG A 594 48.42 77.92 -7.05
C ARG A 594 48.38 76.40 -7.14
N LYS A 595 49.43 75.78 -7.70
CA LYS A 595 49.54 74.30 -7.78
C LYS A 595 49.53 73.63 -6.40
N LYS A 596 50.14 74.26 -5.39
CA LYS A 596 50.16 73.73 -4.02
C LYS A 596 48.80 73.87 -3.31
N VAL A 597 48.01 74.89 -3.62
CA VAL A 597 46.62 75.02 -3.13
C VAL A 597 45.76 73.90 -3.70
N ILE A 598 45.77 73.71 -5.03
CA ILE A 598 44.98 72.67 -5.71
C ILE A 598 45.27 71.28 -5.13
N ALA A 599 46.54 70.91 -4.96
CA ALA A 599 46.93 69.62 -4.39
C ALA A 599 46.46 69.41 -2.93
N LEU A 600 46.32 70.49 -2.15
CA LEU A 600 45.78 70.42 -0.78
C LEU A 600 44.25 70.34 -0.76
N GLU A 601 43.58 70.95 -1.73
CA GLU A 601 42.12 70.87 -1.90
C GLU A 601 41.70 69.46 -2.37
N GLU A 602 42.39 68.89 -3.36
CA GLU A 602 42.21 67.51 -3.83
C GLU A 602 42.42 66.50 -2.68
N GLY A 603 43.49 66.64 -1.91
CA GLY A 603 43.76 65.80 -0.74
C GLY A 603 42.71 65.92 0.37
N ARG A 604 42.05 67.08 0.49
CA ARG A 604 40.94 67.27 1.44
C ARG A 604 39.66 66.60 0.96
N ALA A 605 39.34 66.69 -0.34
CA ALA A 605 38.16 66.07 -0.94
C ALA A 605 38.20 64.54 -0.82
N ALA A 606 39.34 63.92 -1.18
CA ALA A 606 39.52 62.47 -1.05
C ALA A 606 39.34 61.95 0.39
N LYS A 607 39.71 62.75 1.40
CA LYS A 607 39.47 62.40 2.81
C LYS A 607 37.98 62.42 3.19
N THR A 608 37.23 63.41 2.71
CA THR A 608 35.78 63.50 2.98
C THR A 608 34.98 62.39 2.28
N ASP A 609 35.42 61.93 1.12
CA ASP A 609 34.78 60.80 0.43
C ASP A 609 35.02 59.47 1.18
N LEU A 610 36.24 59.23 1.67
CA LEU A 610 36.55 58.06 2.53
C LEU A 610 35.77 58.08 3.86
N GLU A 611 35.60 59.25 4.49
CA GLU A 611 34.77 59.37 5.70
C GLU A 611 33.30 59.00 5.42
N ARG A 612 32.77 59.36 4.24
CA ARG A 612 31.42 59.01 3.80
C ARG A 612 31.25 57.51 3.53
N GLU A 613 32.21 56.88 2.85
CA GLU A 613 32.20 55.43 2.61
C GLU A 613 32.23 54.64 3.94
N ILE A 614 33.00 55.11 4.92
CA ILE A 614 33.04 54.52 6.27
C ILE A 614 31.66 54.61 6.95
N ASP A 615 31.00 55.78 6.91
CA ASP A 615 29.67 55.95 7.49
C ASP A 615 28.61 55.07 6.81
N ASP A 616 28.64 54.95 5.47
CA ASP A 616 27.76 54.05 4.70
C ASP A 616 28.00 52.58 5.07
N HIS A 617 29.26 52.15 5.22
CA HIS A 617 29.59 50.81 5.70
C HIS A 617 29.15 50.55 7.14
N VAL A 618 29.27 51.55 8.04
CA VAL A 618 28.77 51.46 9.43
C VAL A 618 27.25 51.35 9.47
N MET A 619 26.54 52.12 8.64
CA MET A 619 25.08 52.05 8.52
C MET A 619 24.62 50.71 7.95
N LEU A 620 25.30 50.18 6.93
CA LEU A 620 25.04 48.84 6.39
C LEU A 620 25.28 47.75 7.45
N SER A 621 26.37 47.84 8.20
CA SER A 621 26.71 46.92 9.30
C SER A 621 25.64 46.92 10.39
N ARG A 622 25.14 48.10 10.82
CA ARG A 622 24.01 48.23 11.75
C ARG A 622 22.73 47.59 11.20
N LYS A 623 22.41 47.82 9.92
CA LYS A 623 21.22 47.23 9.28
C LYS A 623 21.31 45.70 9.19
N MET A 624 22.49 45.17 8.88
CA MET A 624 22.73 43.72 8.87
C MET A 624 22.66 43.13 10.28
N LYS A 625 23.19 43.83 11.31
CA LYS A 625 23.06 43.40 12.70
C LYS A 625 21.59 43.29 13.13
N VAL A 626 20.76 44.31 12.88
CA VAL A 626 19.32 44.25 13.18
C VAL A 626 18.63 43.08 12.46
N LYS A 627 19.04 42.76 11.21
CA LYS A 627 18.52 41.60 10.49
C LYS A 627 18.98 40.26 11.08
N VAL A 628 20.22 40.16 11.57
CA VAL A 628 20.74 38.99 12.30
C VAL A 628 20.01 38.80 13.64
N ASP A 629 19.80 39.88 14.39
CA ASP A 629 19.06 39.86 15.66
C ASP A 629 17.61 39.40 15.43
N HIS A 630 16.94 39.92 14.39
CA HIS A 630 15.58 39.49 14.01
C HIS A 630 15.50 38.02 13.55
N LEU A 631 16.45 37.56 12.73
CA LEU A 631 16.52 36.15 12.32
C LEU A 631 16.82 35.22 13.50
N THR A 632 17.64 35.67 14.46
CA THR A 632 17.93 34.93 15.69
C THR A 632 16.67 34.82 16.55
N GLN A 633 15.87 35.89 16.67
CA GLN A 633 14.59 35.85 17.36
C GLN A 633 13.61 34.87 16.68
N GLN A 634 13.46 34.93 15.35
CA GLN A 634 12.62 33.96 14.62
C GLN A 634 13.08 32.50 14.87
N VAL A 635 14.39 32.25 14.91
CA VAL A 635 14.93 30.92 15.24
C VAL A 635 14.65 30.53 16.69
N THR A 636 14.62 31.45 17.65
CA THR A 636 14.21 31.13 19.03
C THR A 636 12.72 30.86 19.14
N ASP A 637 11.88 31.60 18.42
CA ASP A 637 10.43 31.43 18.44
C ASP A 637 10.04 30.08 17.83
N LEU A 638 10.59 29.74 16.65
CA LEU A 638 10.43 28.43 16.01
C LEU A 638 10.96 27.26 16.88
N LYS A 639 12.02 27.49 17.66
CA LYS A 639 12.49 26.48 18.65
C LYS A 639 11.50 26.29 19.79
N GLN A 640 10.88 27.35 20.29
CA GLN A 640 9.83 27.25 21.32
C GLN A 640 8.59 26.54 20.78
N GLU A 641 8.14 26.88 19.57
CA GLU A 641 7.05 26.18 18.88
C GLU A 641 7.36 24.69 18.71
N ASN A 642 8.58 24.33 18.30
CA ASN A 642 9.01 22.93 18.16
C ASN A 642 8.97 22.17 19.50
N ILE A 643 9.26 22.84 20.62
CA ILE A 643 9.13 22.27 21.97
C ILE A 643 7.65 22.07 22.34
N GLN A 644 6.79 23.05 22.04
CA GLN A 644 5.34 22.93 22.27
C GLN A 644 4.70 21.81 21.45
N LEU A 645 5.05 21.70 20.16
CA LEU A 645 4.60 20.62 19.28
C LEU A 645 5.07 19.24 19.79
N LYS A 646 6.31 19.13 20.31
CA LYS A 646 6.79 17.90 20.96
C LYS A 646 5.99 17.54 22.21
N ALA A 647 5.62 18.51 23.04
CA ALA A 647 4.75 18.29 24.20
C ALA A 647 3.35 17.80 23.77
N GLN A 648 2.76 18.42 22.75
CA GLN A 648 1.47 17.98 22.17
C GLN A 648 1.55 16.56 21.60
N ILE A 649 2.65 16.19 20.93
CA ILE A 649 2.88 14.81 20.46
C ILE A 649 2.93 13.82 21.62
N THR A 650 3.58 14.17 22.74
CA THR A 650 3.58 13.30 23.93
C THR A 650 2.20 13.17 24.57
N ASP A 651 1.40 14.24 24.62
CA ASP A 651 0.02 14.19 25.12
C ASP A 651 -0.87 13.33 24.22
N ILE A 652 -0.73 13.44 22.89
CA ILE A 652 -1.42 12.60 21.92
C ILE A 652 -1.00 11.12 22.07
N GLN A 653 0.26 10.82 22.36
CA GLN A 653 0.72 9.46 22.65
C GLN A 653 0.13 8.90 23.96
N ILE A 654 0.00 9.72 25.01
CA ILE A 654 -0.69 9.33 26.25
C ILE A 654 -2.17 9.00 25.97
N LEU A 655 -2.86 9.85 25.20
CA LEU A 655 -4.25 9.61 24.79
C LEU A 655 -4.39 8.36 23.92
N LYS A 656 -3.46 8.11 22.99
CA LYS A 656 -3.43 6.90 22.15
C LYS A 656 -3.26 5.64 23.00
N ASN A 657 -2.36 5.65 23.98
CA ASN A 657 -2.17 4.52 24.90
C ASN A 657 -3.45 4.24 25.69
N ARG A 658 -4.11 5.29 26.21
CA ARG A 658 -5.40 5.15 26.90
C ARG A 658 -6.49 4.57 26.00
N LEU A 659 -6.56 4.98 24.74
CA LEU A 659 -7.51 4.42 23.77
C LEU A 659 -7.24 2.94 23.50
N VAL A 660 -5.97 2.54 23.37
CA VAL A 660 -5.56 1.13 23.20
C VAL A 660 -5.95 0.29 24.43
N ASP A 661 -5.84 0.84 25.65
CA ASP A 661 -6.26 0.14 26.87
C ASP A 661 -7.79 0.03 26.99
N GLN A 662 -8.55 1.05 26.56
CA GLN A 662 -10.01 0.97 26.46
C GLN A 662 -10.45 -0.08 25.42
N ASP A 663 -9.76 -0.16 24.29
CA ASP A 663 -10.02 -1.12 23.21
C ASP A 663 -9.70 -2.59 23.64
N LYS A 664 -8.70 -2.80 24.50
CA LYS A 664 -8.49 -4.10 25.18
C LYS A 664 -9.67 -4.47 26.08
N GLU A 665 -10.18 -3.53 26.88
CA GLU A 665 -11.32 -3.80 27.77
C GLU A 665 -12.62 -4.04 26.98
N ILE A 666 -12.83 -3.33 25.86
CA ILE A 666 -13.95 -3.59 24.95
C ILE A 666 -13.86 -5.02 24.38
N ARG A 667 -12.68 -5.46 23.93
CA ARG A 667 -12.47 -6.86 23.49
C ARG A 667 -12.80 -7.87 24.59
N ARG A 668 -12.33 -7.63 25.82
CA ARG A 668 -12.61 -8.49 26.98
C ARG A 668 -14.11 -8.60 27.26
N LEU A 669 -14.84 -7.48 27.18
CA LEU A 669 -16.29 -7.43 27.35
C LEU A 669 -17.04 -8.14 26.21
N LEU A 670 -16.56 -8.04 24.96
CA LEU A 670 -17.13 -8.77 23.82
C LEU A 670 -16.98 -10.29 24.00
N GLU A 671 -15.81 -10.78 24.42
CA GLU A 671 -15.64 -12.20 24.73
C GLU A 671 -16.59 -12.68 25.84
N ASP A 672 -16.83 -11.86 26.86
CA ASP A 672 -17.77 -12.18 27.93
C ASP A 672 -19.22 -12.19 27.43
N VAL A 673 -19.59 -11.29 26.51
CA VAL A 673 -20.89 -11.32 25.82
C VAL A 673 -21.04 -12.59 24.98
N ASP A 674 -20.02 -13.01 24.23
CA ASP A 674 -20.07 -14.25 23.42
C ASP A 674 -20.19 -15.50 24.31
N LYS A 675 -19.49 -15.54 25.45
CA LYS A 675 -19.66 -16.62 26.46
C LYS A 675 -21.12 -16.66 26.97
N LEU A 676 -21.71 -15.51 27.29
CA LEU A 676 -23.10 -15.40 27.75
C LEU A 676 -24.10 -15.80 26.65
N GLN A 677 -23.86 -15.38 25.40
CA GLN A 677 -24.65 -15.75 24.22
C GLN A 677 -24.65 -17.28 24.03
N HIS A 678 -23.48 -17.91 24.12
CA HIS A 678 -23.34 -19.36 24.00
C HIS A 678 -23.98 -20.14 25.16
N ILE A 679 -23.96 -19.59 26.39
CA ILE A 679 -24.69 -20.15 27.53
C ILE A 679 -26.21 -20.03 27.30
N ARG A 680 -26.71 -18.88 26.83
CA ARG A 680 -28.11 -18.69 26.45
C ARG A 680 -28.54 -19.72 25.41
N ASP A 681 -27.76 -19.95 24.36
CA ASP A 681 -28.13 -20.90 23.30
C ASP A 681 -28.19 -22.34 23.82
N LYS A 682 -27.23 -22.73 24.65
CA LYS A 682 -27.28 -24.02 25.37
C LYS A 682 -28.50 -24.14 26.28
N GLN A 683 -28.95 -23.05 26.91
CA GLN A 683 -30.17 -23.03 27.72
C GLN A 683 -31.45 -23.06 26.86
N ALA A 684 -31.48 -22.36 25.73
CA ALA A 684 -32.61 -22.36 24.78
C ALA A 684 -32.85 -23.74 24.18
N VAL A 685 -31.78 -24.44 23.75
CA VAL A 685 -31.87 -25.83 23.26
C VAL A 685 -32.38 -26.77 24.36
N LYS A 686 -31.91 -26.61 25.61
CA LYS A 686 -32.44 -27.38 26.75
C LYS A 686 -33.92 -27.13 26.99
N LEU A 687 -34.36 -25.87 26.96
CA LEU A 687 -35.77 -25.49 27.11
C LEU A 687 -36.63 -26.11 26.00
N SER A 688 -36.19 -26.03 24.73
CA SER A 688 -36.88 -26.72 23.62
C SER A 688 -37.00 -28.21 23.88
N SER A 689 -35.91 -28.90 24.24
CA SER A 689 -35.95 -30.34 24.51
C SER A 689 -36.81 -30.76 25.71
N LEU A 690 -37.02 -29.84 26.67
CA LEU A 690 -37.94 -30.05 27.79
C LEU A 690 -39.38 -29.81 27.35
N GLN A 691 -39.62 -28.81 26.50
CA GLN A 691 -40.92 -28.55 25.89
C GLN A 691 -41.36 -29.72 24.99
N ASP A 692 -40.47 -30.27 24.17
CA ASP A 692 -40.73 -31.47 23.34
C ASP A 692 -41.10 -32.69 24.20
N LYS A 693 -40.42 -32.87 25.34
CA LYS A 693 -40.75 -33.92 26.32
C LYS A 693 -42.11 -33.70 26.97
N ILE A 694 -42.44 -32.45 27.31
CA ILE A 694 -43.77 -32.10 27.87
C ILE A 694 -44.85 -32.41 26.83
N HIS A 695 -44.67 -32.01 25.57
CA HIS A 695 -45.60 -32.35 24.48
C HIS A 695 -45.74 -33.87 24.26
N SER A 696 -44.63 -34.62 24.28
CA SER A 696 -44.68 -36.09 24.16
C SER A 696 -45.45 -36.76 25.31
N VAL A 697 -45.31 -36.25 26.54
CA VAL A 697 -46.04 -36.77 27.72
C VAL A 697 -47.52 -36.39 27.65
N ASP A 698 -47.84 -35.18 27.18
CA ASP A 698 -49.22 -34.73 26.97
C ASP A 698 -49.91 -35.54 25.86
N ASP A 699 -49.23 -35.80 24.74
CA ASP A 699 -49.71 -36.70 23.68
C ASP A 699 -49.96 -38.13 24.19
N GLU A 700 -49.06 -38.68 25.01
CA GLU A 700 -49.22 -40.01 25.60
C GLU A 700 -50.39 -40.05 26.61
N ALA A 701 -50.52 -39.02 27.45
CA ALA A 701 -51.65 -38.87 28.36
C ALA A 701 -52.98 -38.74 27.61
N ASN A 702 -53.02 -37.94 26.53
CA ASN A 702 -54.20 -37.77 25.68
C ASN A 702 -54.56 -39.08 24.95
N ARG A 703 -53.59 -39.85 24.44
CA ARG A 703 -53.84 -41.18 23.85
C ARG A 703 -54.37 -42.17 24.88
N SER A 704 -53.83 -42.16 26.10
CA SER A 704 -54.29 -42.99 27.21
C SER A 704 -55.73 -42.63 27.62
N LEU A 705 -56.03 -41.33 27.72
CA LEU A 705 -57.37 -40.81 28.00
C LEU A 705 -58.39 -41.22 26.93
N LEU A 706 -58.05 -41.06 25.64
CA LEU A 706 -58.89 -41.48 24.51
C LEU A 706 -59.10 -43.00 24.48
N SER A 707 -58.07 -43.79 24.80
CA SER A 707 -58.17 -45.25 24.90
C SER A 707 -59.12 -45.66 26.05
N SER A 708 -58.97 -45.03 27.22
CA SER A 708 -59.83 -45.24 28.38
C SER A 708 -61.29 -44.83 28.11
N ASP A 709 -61.51 -43.66 27.50
CA ASP A 709 -62.84 -43.17 27.09
C ASP A 709 -63.49 -44.12 26.05
N ASN A 710 -62.72 -44.66 25.11
CA ASN A 710 -63.20 -45.69 24.19
C ASN A 710 -63.54 -47.02 24.89
N ALA A 711 -62.76 -47.45 25.87
CA ALA A 711 -63.07 -48.62 26.70
C ALA A 711 -64.33 -48.41 27.55
N VAL A 712 -64.48 -47.23 28.15
CA VAL A 712 -65.69 -46.83 28.89
C VAL A 712 -66.91 -46.78 27.97
N ARG A 713 -66.79 -46.27 26.73
CA ARG A 713 -67.87 -46.33 25.72
C ARG A 713 -68.21 -47.78 25.34
N ALA A 714 -67.22 -48.63 25.14
CA ALA A 714 -67.44 -50.05 24.81
C ALA A 714 -68.20 -50.77 25.94
N LEU A 715 -67.72 -50.64 27.19
CA LEU A 715 -68.40 -51.18 28.38
C LEU A 715 -69.79 -50.58 28.59
N SER A 716 -69.98 -49.28 28.34
CA SER A 716 -71.30 -48.63 28.42
C SER A 716 -72.28 -49.18 27.38
N ASN A 717 -71.80 -49.47 26.16
CA ASN A 717 -72.60 -50.11 25.12
C ASN A 717 -72.92 -51.57 25.47
N GLU A 718 -71.97 -52.31 26.03
CA GLU A 718 -72.18 -53.68 26.51
C GLU A 718 -73.19 -53.73 27.67
N VAL A 719 -73.08 -52.85 28.66
CA VAL A 719 -74.07 -52.69 29.74
C VAL A 719 -75.45 -52.35 29.19
N ARG A 720 -75.52 -51.48 28.17
CA ARG A 720 -76.79 -51.12 27.51
C ARG A 720 -77.40 -52.29 26.74
N PHE A 721 -76.56 -53.10 26.09
CA PHE A 721 -76.97 -54.34 25.43
C PHE A 721 -77.45 -55.40 26.44
N LEU A 722 -76.70 -55.65 27.51
CA LEU A 722 -77.08 -56.55 28.60
C LEU A 722 -78.38 -56.10 29.28
N LYS A 723 -78.58 -54.79 29.49
CA LYS A 723 -79.84 -54.24 30.00
C LYS A 723 -81.00 -54.53 29.05
N SER A 724 -80.84 -54.32 27.74
CA SER A 724 -81.88 -54.63 26.76
C SER A 724 -82.18 -56.12 26.67
N SER A 725 -81.16 -56.97 26.74
CA SER A 725 -81.31 -58.43 26.79
C SER A 725 -82.04 -58.88 28.06
N LEU A 726 -81.71 -58.30 29.22
CA LEU A 726 -82.41 -58.53 30.48
C LEU A 726 -83.87 -58.07 30.40
N GLU A 727 -84.14 -56.88 29.86
CA GLU A 727 -85.51 -56.38 29.64
C GLU A 727 -86.32 -57.38 28.78
N GLN A 728 -85.75 -57.88 27.68
CA GLN A 728 -86.38 -58.92 26.85
C GLN A 728 -86.62 -60.25 27.60
N ILE A 729 -85.69 -60.68 28.46
CA ILE A 729 -85.86 -61.87 29.31
C ILE A 729 -86.99 -61.63 30.32
N THR A 730 -87.04 -60.48 30.99
CA THR A 730 -88.11 -60.15 31.95
C THR A 730 -89.47 -60.00 31.27
N GLU A 731 -89.54 -59.48 30.05
CA GLU A 731 -90.78 -59.42 29.27
C GLU A 731 -91.23 -60.83 28.86
N ARG A 732 -90.30 -61.70 28.45
CA ARG A 732 -90.58 -63.12 28.17
C ARG A 732 -91.04 -63.86 29.43
N GLU A 733 -90.42 -63.61 30.57
CA GLU A 733 -90.82 -64.16 31.88
C GLU A 733 -92.23 -63.69 32.25
N HIS A 734 -92.52 -62.39 32.12
CA HIS A 734 -93.85 -61.83 32.37
C HIS A 734 -94.90 -62.47 31.46
N ARG A 735 -94.63 -62.62 30.16
CA ARG A 735 -95.51 -63.34 29.21
C ARG A 735 -95.72 -64.81 29.61
N LEU A 736 -94.71 -65.49 30.16
CA LEU A 736 -94.83 -66.87 30.67
C LEU A 736 -95.64 -66.94 31.99
N LEU A 737 -95.49 -65.97 32.88
CA LEU A 737 -96.28 -65.84 34.11
C LEU A 737 -97.74 -65.50 33.80
N ASP A 738 -98.01 -64.63 32.83
CA ASP A 738 -99.34 -64.34 32.31
C ASP A 738 -99.97 -65.59 31.68
N PHE A 739 -99.21 -66.33 30.86
CA PHE A 739 -99.66 -67.60 30.28
C PHE A 739 -99.99 -68.64 31.38
N ARG A 740 -99.13 -68.78 32.40
CA ARG A 740 -99.37 -69.61 33.58
C ARG A 740 -100.63 -69.18 34.36
N SER A 741 -100.85 -67.88 34.51
CA SER A 741 -102.03 -67.29 35.17
C SER A 741 -103.32 -67.55 34.37
N ILE A 742 -103.27 -67.36 33.04
CA ILE A 742 -104.36 -67.63 32.11
C ILE A 742 -104.73 -69.12 32.11
N ILE A 743 -103.74 -70.03 32.04
CA ILE A 743 -103.98 -71.47 32.14
C ILE A 743 -104.57 -71.82 33.50
N SER A 744 -104.01 -71.33 34.60
CA SER A 744 -104.54 -71.59 35.95
C SER A 744 -106.01 -71.20 36.04
N ARG A 745 -106.37 -70.02 35.52
CA ARG A 745 -107.76 -69.55 35.46
C ARG A 745 -108.65 -70.44 34.57
N MET A 746 -108.17 -70.88 33.40
CA MET A 746 -108.91 -71.81 32.53
C MET A 746 -109.15 -73.18 33.19
N LEU A 747 -108.23 -73.65 34.04
CA LEU A 747 -108.33 -74.91 34.78
C LEU A 747 -109.16 -74.81 36.08
N GLY A 748 -109.78 -73.66 36.36
CA GLY A 748 -110.51 -73.43 37.61
C GLY A 748 -109.61 -73.51 38.85
N LEU A 749 -108.33 -73.12 38.73
CA LEU A 749 -107.41 -72.89 39.83
C LEU A 749 -107.46 -71.38 40.17
N ASP A 750 -107.56 -71.02 41.45
CA ASP A 750 -107.70 -69.61 41.82
C ASP A 750 -106.40 -68.84 41.53
N SER A 751 -106.45 -67.99 40.50
CA SER A 751 -105.33 -67.14 40.10
C SER A 751 -104.90 -66.11 41.16
N LYS A 752 -105.60 -65.99 42.30
CA LYS A 752 -105.22 -65.14 43.44
C LYS A 752 -104.19 -65.79 44.38
N THR A 753 -104.04 -67.11 44.36
CA THR A 753 -102.97 -67.78 45.12
C THR A 753 -101.73 -67.92 44.25
N LEU A 754 -100.66 -67.19 44.60
CA LEU A 754 -99.35 -67.23 43.92
C LEU A 754 -98.66 -68.62 43.99
N SER A 755 -99.23 -69.53 44.81
CA SER A 755 -98.74 -70.86 45.14
C SER A 755 -99.64 -71.96 44.53
N VAL A 756 -99.89 -71.91 43.23
CA VAL A 756 -100.34 -73.10 42.47
C VAL A 756 -99.09 -73.77 41.91
N PRO A 757 -98.67 -74.94 42.42
CA PRO A 757 -97.49 -75.64 41.89
C PRO A 757 -97.72 -76.08 40.45
N ASP A 758 -96.70 -76.00 39.61
CA ASP A 758 -96.86 -76.32 38.18
C ASP A 758 -97.30 -77.77 37.94
N TYR A 759 -96.97 -78.71 38.84
CA TYR A 759 -97.47 -80.08 38.74
C TYR A 759 -98.99 -80.19 38.87
N GLU A 760 -99.68 -79.28 39.59
CA GLU A 760 -101.15 -79.29 39.68
C GLU A 760 -101.80 -78.75 38.41
N ILE A 761 -101.17 -77.72 37.81
CA ILE A 761 -101.55 -77.16 36.51
C ILE A 761 -101.40 -78.24 35.44
N THR A 762 -100.24 -78.89 35.37
CA THR A 762 -99.95 -79.97 34.43
C THR A 762 -100.89 -81.16 34.66
N ALA A 763 -101.08 -81.62 35.90
CA ALA A 763 -101.96 -82.75 36.19
C ALA A 763 -103.46 -82.47 35.95
N ARG A 764 -103.91 -81.20 35.97
CA ARG A 764 -105.27 -80.82 35.53
C ARG A 764 -105.37 -80.66 34.01
N LEU A 765 -104.33 -80.13 33.34
CA LEU A 765 -104.23 -80.12 31.88
C LEU A 765 -104.24 -81.54 31.32
N GLU A 766 -103.42 -82.44 31.87
CA GLU A 766 -103.38 -83.85 31.52
C GLU A 766 -104.74 -84.53 31.74
N ARG A 767 -105.46 -84.18 32.83
CA ARG A 767 -106.83 -84.67 33.04
C ARG A 767 -107.82 -84.16 32.00
N LEU A 768 -107.77 -82.88 31.64
CA LEU A 768 -108.63 -82.31 30.57
C LEU A 768 -108.27 -82.88 29.19
N LEU A 769 -106.98 -83.04 28.88
CA LEU A 769 -106.47 -83.70 27.67
C LEU A 769 -106.81 -85.20 27.64
N SER A 770 -106.95 -85.87 28.79
CA SER A 770 -107.42 -87.27 28.87
C SER A 770 -108.93 -87.42 28.65
N VAL A 771 -109.70 -86.34 28.81
CA VAL A 771 -111.14 -86.29 28.51
C VAL A 771 -111.41 -85.79 27.08
N VAL A 772 -110.43 -85.15 26.44
CA VAL A 772 -110.51 -84.65 25.05
C VAL A 772 -109.52 -85.40 24.15
N GLN A 773 -109.94 -86.58 23.69
CA GLN A 773 -109.42 -87.25 22.50
C GLN A 773 -110.61 -87.80 21.67
N PRO A 774 -110.50 -87.99 20.34
CA PRO A 774 -109.27 -88.03 19.54
C PRO A 774 -109.36 -87.27 18.20
N THR A 775 -108.77 -86.07 18.06
CA THR A 775 -108.44 -85.48 16.75
C THR A 775 -107.36 -84.40 16.88
N MET A 776 -106.68 -84.11 15.77
CA MET A 776 -105.64 -83.06 15.62
C MET A 776 -104.24 -83.42 16.16
N ALA A 777 -103.65 -84.45 15.56
CA ALA A 777 -102.20 -84.44 15.34
C ALA A 777 -101.86 -83.31 14.35
N ILE A 778 -101.28 -82.21 14.83
CA ILE A 778 -100.81 -81.06 14.06
C ILE A 778 -99.36 -80.77 14.52
N PRO A 779 -98.42 -80.42 13.62
CA PRO A 779 -97.06 -80.94 13.72
C PRO A 779 -96.14 -80.13 14.62
N VAL A 780 -95.20 -80.83 15.27
CA VAL A 780 -94.00 -80.22 15.84
C VAL A 780 -93.13 -79.73 14.68
N VAL A 781 -93.16 -78.42 14.42
CA VAL A 781 -92.15 -77.76 13.60
C VAL A 781 -90.87 -77.64 14.44
N PRO A 782 -89.74 -78.25 14.04
CA PRO A 782 -88.47 -77.99 14.70
C PRO A 782 -88.05 -76.56 14.38
N ILE A 783 -87.99 -75.69 15.39
CA ILE A 783 -87.41 -74.35 15.23
C ILE A 783 -85.92 -74.50 14.99
N SER A 784 -85.46 -73.96 13.86
CA SER A 784 -84.11 -74.08 13.34
C SER A 784 -83.03 -73.65 14.34
N SER A 785 -82.28 -74.61 14.87
CA SER A 785 -81.03 -74.36 15.59
C SER A 785 -79.92 -73.95 14.60
N SER A 786 -79.94 -72.70 14.14
CA SER A 786 -78.80 -72.12 13.41
C SER A 786 -77.70 -71.74 14.40
N ALA A 787 -76.86 -72.72 14.74
CA ALA A 787 -75.65 -72.55 15.53
C ALA A 787 -74.47 -73.19 14.79
N ALA A 788 -74.10 -72.64 13.63
CA ALA A 788 -72.89 -73.01 12.90
C ALA A 788 -72.45 -71.90 11.92
N ALA A 789 -71.54 -71.03 12.38
CA ALA A 789 -70.70 -70.19 11.51
C ALA A 789 -69.40 -69.87 12.26
N ALA A 790 -68.53 -70.88 12.37
CA ALA A 790 -67.20 -70.70 12.92
C ALA A 790 -66.23 -70.15 11.85
N ALA A 791 -65.48 -69.12 12.24
CA ALA A 791 -64.13 -68.79 11.79
C ALA A 791 -63.86 -68.36 10.32
N ALA A 792 -62.78 -67.59 10.22
CA ALA A 792 -61.95 -67.30 9.04
C ALA A 792 -62.45 -66.30 7.97
N ALA A 793 -62.04 -65.05 8.21
CA ALA A 793 -61.08 -64.32 7.37
C ALA A 793 -61.57 -63.24 6.35
N THR A 794 -60.70 -62.24 6.23
CA THR A 794 -60.44 -61.38 5.05
C THR A 794 -61.31 -60.14 4.81
N THR A 795 -60.76 -59.00 5.25
CA THR A 795 -60.45 -57.81 4.44
C THR A 795 -61.41 -57.35 3.33
N SER A 796 -62.11 -56.24 3.57
CA SER A 796 -62.58 -55.25 2.58
C SER A 796 -63.45 -54.17 3.26
N ASN A 797 -63.56 -52.92 2.80
CA ASN A 797 -62.74 -52.10 1.89
C ASN A 797 -63.28 -50.65 1.93
N ASN A 798 -62.76 -49.77 1.05
CA ASN A 798 -63.39 -48.54 0.50
C ASN A 798 -63.24 -47.20 1.24
N PHE A 799 -63.16 -46.05 0.54
CA PHE A 799 -62.61 -45.73 -0.81
C PHE A 799 -62.70 -44.19 -1.00
N THR A 800 -61.60 -43.50 -1.33
CA THR A 800 -61.51 -42.12 -1.87
C THR A 800 -60.04 -41.92 -2.29
N HIS A 801 -59.60 -41.67 -3.53
CA HIS A 801 -60.08 -40.75 -4.58
C HIS A 801 -60.11 -39.28 -4.06
N GLN A 802 -59.41 -38.29 -4.63
CA GLN A 802 -58.45 -38.25 -5.75
C GLN A 802 -57.76 -36.84 -5.76
N GLN A 803 -56.81 -36.61 -6.68
CA GLN A 803 -56.40 -35.30 -7.23
C GLN A 803 -55.47 -34.34 -6.42
N GLN A 804 -54.21 -34.27 -6.88
CA GLN A 804 -53.53 -33.02 -7.28
C GLN A 804 -54.19 -32.45 -8.58
N PRO A 805 -53.94 -31.21 -9.10
CA PRO A 805 -52.70 -30.42 -9.06
C PRO A 805 -52.87 -28.86 -8.87
N PRO A 806 -52.39 -27.91 -9.71
CA PRO A 806 -51.12 -27.16 -9.48
C PRO A 806 -51.16 -25.60 -9.67
N PHE A 807 -49.96 -24.98 -9.56
CA PHE A 807 -49.48 -23.71 -10.17
C PHE A 807 -49.82 -22.29 -9.59
N GLU A 808 -48.73 -21.53 -9.39
CA GLU A 808 -48.46 -20.09 -9.64
C GLU A 808 -49.26 -18.89 -9.07
N HIS A 809 -48.51 -18.04 -8.34
CA HIS A 809 -48.30 -16.59 -8.57
C HIS A 809 -49.47 -15.62 -8.93
N HIS A 810 -49.84 -14.69 -8.02
CA HIS A 810 -49.51 -13.22 -8.08
C HIS A 810 -50.30 -12.30 -7.09
N TYR A 811 -49.58 -11.34 -6.50
CA TYR A 811 -49.92 -9.94 -6.14
C TYR A 811 -51.33 -9.43 -5.72
N HIS A 812 -51.36 -8.94 -4.46
CA HIS A 812 -51.73 -7.57 -3.99
C HIS A 812 -53.19 -7.04 -3.88
N HIS A 813 -53.40 -6.33 -2.75
CA HIS A 813 -54.33 -5.21 -2.48
C HIS A 813 -55.84 -5.56 -2.34
N ASN A 814 -56.66 -4.89 -1.50
CA ASN A 814 -56.45 -3.70 -0.66
C ASN A 814 -57.43 -3.62 0.55
N HIS A 815 -57.14 -2.70 1.50
CA HIS A 815 -58.11 -2.01 2.40
C HIS A 815 -58.77 -2.84 3.55
N GLN A 816 -59.12 -2.25 4.72
CA GLN A 816 -59.17 -0.84 5.16
C GLN A 816 -59.17 -0.70 6.71
N ASN A 817 -58.72 0.46 7.23
CA ASN A 817 -59.20 1.13 8.47
C ASN A 817 -58.96 0.46 9.87
N ILE A 818 -58.77 1.15 11.01
CA ILE A 818 -58.73 2.60 11.33
C ILE A 818 -58.03 2.89 12.69
N HIS A 819 -57.33 4.05 12.83
CA HIS A 819 -56.97 4.80 14.07
C HIS A 819 -56.09 4.15 15.19
N SER A 820 -55.33 4.88 16.05
CA SER A 820 -54.80 6.28 16.08
C SER A 820 -53.78 6.45 17.24
N ALA A 821 -53.19 7.65 17.39
CA ALA A 821 -52.19 8.10 18.41
C ALA A 821 -50.73 7.66 18.11
N HIS A 822 -49.80 8.48 17.59
CA HIS A 822 -49.56 9.93 17.57
C HIS A 822 -48.79 10.51 18.79
N VAL A 823 -47.45 10.47 18.72
CA VAL A 823 -46.54 11.44 19.35
C VAL A 823 -45.48 11.84 18.33
N ARG A 824 -45.24 13.15 18.17
CA ARG A 824 -44.29 13.71 17.17
C ARG A 824 -42.99 14.19 17.84
N HIS A 825 -41.93 14.11 17.03
CA HIS A 825 -40.66 14.85 17.06
C HIS A 825 -40.48 16.02 18.04
N ARG A 826 -39.25 16.17 18.54
CA ARG A 826 -38.40 17.34 18.21
C ARG A 826 -36.92 17.14 18.57
N SER A 827 -36.06 17.60 17.67
CA SER A 827 -34.64 17.91 17.93
C SER A 827 -34.51 19.21 18.73
N PRO A 828 -33.34 19.45 19.36
CA PRO A 828 -32.84 20.82 19.47
C PRO A 828 -31.34 20.98 19.15
N SER A 829 -31.01 22.07 18.48
CA SER A 829 -29.65 22.67 18.40
C SER A 829 -29.52 23.78 19.48
N PRO A 830 -28.30 24.30 19.77
CA PRO A 830 -27.97 24.84 21.10
C PRO A 830 -28.13 26.37 21.24
N VAL A 831 -28.35 26.85 22.48
CA VAL A 831 -28.24 28.27 22.89
C VAL A 831 -27.69 28.41 24.33
N SER A 832 -26.92 29.48 24.56
CA SER A 832 -26.07 29.81 25.70
C SER A 832 -26.75 30.31 27.00
N ARG A 833 -26.01 30.24 28.13
CA ARG A 833 -25.85 31.27 29.20
C ARG A 833 -24.50 30.99 29.91
N ARG A 834 -23.50 31.88 29.87
CA ARG A 834 -23.26 33.08 30.70
C ARG A 834 -22.94 32.83 32.19
N SER A 835 -21.69 33.11 32.57
CA SER A 835 -21.28 33.73 33.85
C SER A 835 -20.04 34.61 33.61
N ASP A 836 -19.98 35.78 34.26
CA ASP A 836 -19.05 36.87 33.96
C ASP A 836 -17.86 36.97 34.93
N ALA A 837 -16.69 37.43 34.45
CA ALA A 837 -15.67 38.23 35.17
C ALA A 837 -14.60 38.73 34.17
N SER A 838 -14.64 39.99 33.71
CA SER A 838 -13.83 41.12 34.23
C SER A 838 -12.30 40.87 34.19
N HIS A 839 -11.51 41.46 33.27
CA HIS A 839 -11.11 42.88 33.35
C HIS A 839 -10.55 43.48 32.03
N ARG A 840 -10.80 44.79 31.85
CA ARG A 840 -10.05 45.85 31.11
C ARG A 840 -8.99 45.40 30.09
N ALA A 841 -9.10 45.63 28.78
CA ALA A 841 -9.29 46.90 28.06
C ALA A 841 -8.17 47.96 28.24
N ARG A 842 -7.41 48.22 27.17
CA ARG A 842 -7.09 49.59 26.69
C ARG A 842 -6.78 49.58 25.19
N SER A 843 -7.50 50.42 24.47
CA SER A 843 -7.29 50.78 23.07
C SER A 843 -6.10 51.72 22.89
N LEU A 844 -5.56 51.83 21.67
CA LEU A 844 -5.64 53.06 20.87
C LEU A 844 -4.98 52.90 19.48
N SER A 845 -5.76 53.27 18.47
CA SER A 845 -5.34 53.77 17.15
C SER A 845 -6.25 54.98 16.86
N PRO A 846 -6.07 55.78 15.79
CA PRO A 846 -4.98 55.82 14.81
C PRO A 846 -4.36 57.24 14.70
N LEU A 847 -3.42 57.46 13.78
CA LEU A 847 -3.30 58.76 13.11
C LEU A 847 -2.64 58.60 11.72
N HIS A 848 -3.18 59.32 10.75
CA HIS A 848 -2.80 59.30 9.34
C HIS A 848 -2.43 60.74 8.94
N VAL A 849 -1.18 60.97 8.54
CA VAL A 849 -0.73 62.23 7.92
C VAL A 849 0.27 61.87 6.83
N GLY A 850 -0.06 62.19 5.58
CA GLY A 850 0.90 62.16 4.47
C GLY A 850 1.67 63.47 4.39
N ILE A 851 2.93 63.41 3.95
CA ILE A 851 3.73 64.58 3.57
C ILE A 851 4.39 64.30 2.21
N ASP A 852 4.40 65.35 1.39
CA ASP A 852 4.69 65.43 -0.05
C ASP A 852 6.21 65.33 -0.37
N PRO A 853 6.65 64.58 -1.40
CA PRO A 853 8.07 64.49 -1.76
C PRO A 853 8.53 65.67 -2.64
N ARG A 854 8.68 66.87 -2.06
CA ARG A 854 9.25 68.04 -2.77
C ARG A 854 9.81 69.17 -1.89
N THR A 855 10.93 68.93 -1.20
CA THR A 855 11.82 70.01 -0.69
C THR A 855 13.26 69.52 -0.57
N TYR A 856 14.14 70.11 -1.38
CA TYR A 856 15.62 70.14 -1.37
C TYR A 856 16.39 68.91 -0.89
#